data_AF-A0A8J2X6Y5-F1
#
_entry.id   AF-A0A8J2X6Y5-F1
#
_cell.length_a   1.000
_cell.length_b   1.000
_cell.length_c   1.000
_cell.angle_alpha   90.00
_cell.angle_beta   90.00
_cell.angle_gamma   90.00
#
_symmetry.space_group_name_H-M   'P 1'
#
loop_
_entity.id
_entity.type
_entity.pdbx_description
1 polymer ?
#
loop_
_entity_poly.entity_id
_entity_poly.type
_entity_poly.pdbx_seq_one_letter_code
_entity_poly.pdbx_strand_id
1 'polypeptide(L)'
;MRLQNLAFACAITAAAAQDTIQKHLVAKIEGLVDGDAFLMKTRPLTLALELLDAPAPGSLAVEVYRTTGEIETRSVEGHEACARVVCGDQVEQRCVSIAEAQSIKVYTLTGDKPGKCVITCWIGSADGSNDASSLEARVLGRGDELAAKNVLGLWLGHDASAALVIDGRVERVIEFERFFEVRFFGLLCESATRGEDLERVLREALREYVVDHVSWVPMWPVDDACKRDLRSAVSRANHDVAPTWVEVDHHASHATLVLHDAPFSNPLMLSFDGGGNDGVGFVYERANDTLRTLEKIEYNFGASYAKLGVFLEEVSGGIDAYRRRCANRDYSTILRCALGLAGKVMGYAGLGRVRDEWLEYARHFMKYSDGLIRIAPMERIDEPWLGRDEWGEPWERGITRDDVWKHLPVDDASNATTLDRDWAATAQRAFELEVRALLEPYFLTGAPYDGLAMTGGCALNVIANSYLERVFAVNVYAPPHPGDGGLSVGAAWQLRRPASRKPLQHAGPALFDLDSLEAHIDAFSENHTENVRVRRLDEDALIEAVADALAGGAIIGVARSRTEFGPRALGRRSLLAVPVVGARHAMNVVKFREWWRPCAPVVAVEDALRVFTTLPRSPYMSFAPKLTAAAAAALPDIVHFDGTARPQTVAPTDDAWLHKLLLAVKARTGWAVLINTSFNARGKPILNTAREALALLRDSPAMSAVVFDDRVVELPDRPQALAGDRSCADDVPAASPSLRGTTNK
;
A
#
# COMPACT_ATOMS: atom_id res chain seq x y z
N MET A 1 -6.70 52.89 -29.77
CA MET A 1 -5.24 53.11 -29.64
C MET A 1 -4.93 53.32 -28.16
N ARG A 2 -3.91 52.65 -27.62
CA ARG A 2 -3.38 52.76 -26.24
C ARG A 2 -4.23 52.12 -25.12
N LEU A 3 -4.18 50.80 -25.00
CA LEU A 3 -4.31 50.10 -23.70
C LEU A 3 -3.81 48.64 -23.76
N GLN A 4 -3.57 48.07 -24.96
CA GLN A 4 -2.90 46.77 -25.13
C GLN A 4 -1.35 46.82 -25.21
N ASN A 5 -0.72 48.01 -25.13
CA ASN A 5 0.74 48.16 -25.28
C ASN A 5 1.51 48.49 -23.98
N LEU A 6 0.89 48.43 -22.79
CA LEU A 6 1.62 48.61 -21.51
C LEU A 6 1.87 47.31 -20.74
N ALA A 7 1.03 46.28 -20.89
CA ALA A 7 1.23 45.01 -20.17
C ALA A 7 2.36 44.15 -20.75
N PHE A 8 2.67 44.30 -22.05
CA PHE A 8 3.78 43.61 -22.70
C PHE A 8 5.14 44.28 -22.44
N ALA A 9 5.15 45.56 -22.00
CA ALA A 9 6.37 46.29 -21.69
C ALA A 9 6.89 46.03 -20.26
N CYS A 10 6.01 45.68 -19.29
CA CYS A 10 6.42 45.36 -17.91
C CYS A 10 6.96 43.94 -17.71
N ALA A 11 6.56 42.97 -18.54
CA ALA A 11 7.11 41.61 -18.46
C ALA A 11 8.52 41.52 -19.08
N ILE A 12 8.81 42.35 -20.09
CA ILE A 12 10.11 42.41 -20.74
C ILE A 12 11.13 43.21 -19.88
N THR A 13 10.69 44.20 -19.10
CA THR A 13 11.58 44.93 -18.17
C THR A 13 11.92 44.16 -16.89
N ALA A 14 11.04 43.29 -16.38
CA ALA A 14 11.36 42.44 -15.23
C ALA A 14 12.40 41.35 -15.57
N ALA A 15 12.26 40.69 -16.73
CA ALA A 15 13.24 39.73 -17.22
C ALA A 15 14.57 40.41 -17.62
N ALA A 16 14.50 41.61 -18.22
CA ALA A 16 15.71 42.40 -18.52
C ALA A 16 16.39 42.94 -17.25
N ALA A 17 15.65 43.27 -16.18
CA ALA A 17 16.23 43.67 -14.90
C ALA A 17 16.88 42.49 -14.17
N GLN A 18 16.26 41.30 -14.20
CA GLN A 18 16.86 40.08 -13.66
C GLN A 18 18.15 39.70 -14.42
N ASP A 19 18.13 39.77 -15.75
CA ASP A 19 19.30 39.50 -16.60
C ASP A 19 20.38 40.59 -16.47
N THR A 20 19.99 41.86 -16.24
CA THR A 20 20.93 42.96 -15.96
C THR A 20 21.55 42.83 -14.57
N ILE A 21 20.78 42.41 -13.55
CA ILE A 21 21.28 42.13 -12.19
C ILE A 21 22.20 40.91 -12.22
N GLN A 22 21.85 39.85 -12.94
CA GLN A 22 22.71 38.67 -13.10
C GLN A 22 24.00 39.02 -13.86
N LYS A 23 23.91 39.82 -14.93
CA LYS A 23 25.09 40.33 -15.68
C LYS A 23 25.94 41.31 -14.86
N HIS A 24 25.34 42.15 -14.01
CA HIS A 24 26.08 43.01 -13.08
C HIS A 24 26.77 42.20 -11.98
N LEU A 25 26.14 41.12 -11.48
CA LEU A 25 26.72 40.25 -10.46
C LEU A 25 27.88 39.41 -11.03
N VAL A 26 27.75 38.92 -12.26
CA VAL A 26 28.81 38.16 -12.96
C VAL A 26 29.97 39.09 -13.35
N ALA A 27 29.70 40.28 -13.89
CA ALA A 27 30.75 41.24 -14.27
C ALA A 27 31.54 41.81 -13.08
N LYS A 28 30.95 41.85 -11.86
CA LYS A 28 31.67 42.26 -10.63
C LYS A 28 32.53 41.14 -10.03
N ILE A 29 32.32 39.89 -10.45
CA ILE A 29 33.11 38.72 -10.03
C ILE A 29 34.28 38.47 -10.99
N GLU A 30 34.13 38.79 -12.29
CA GLU A 30 35.21 38.71 -13.27
C GLU A 30 36.31 39.78 -13.09
N GLY A 31 36.03 40.87 -12.38
CA GLY A 31 36.99 41.96 -12.14
C GLY A 31 37.93 41.78 -10.93
N LEU A 32 37.92 40.64 -10.25
CA LEU A 32 38.67 40.41 -8.99
C LEU A 32 39.65 39.23 -9.03
N VAL A 33 39.85 38.58 -10.18
CA VAL A 33 40.82 37.49 -10.32
C VAL A 33 41.53 37.57 -11.68
N ASP A 34 42.68 38.26 -11.71
CA ASP A 34 43.70 38.01 -12.73
C ASP A 34 44.34 36.65 -12.40
N GLY A 35 44.13 35.63 -13.24
CA GLY A 35 44.92 34.40 -13.18
C GLY A 35 44.14 33.10 -13.37
N ASP A 36 44.55 32.38 -14.42
CA ASP A 36 44.28 31.01 -14.83
C ASP A 36 43.38 30.10 -13.96
N ALA A 37 42.33 29.63 -14.65
CA ALA A 37 41.47 28.54 -14.25
C ALA A 37 42.22 27.20 -14.19
N PHE A 38 42.60 26.76 -12.99
CA PHE A 38 42.64 25.33 -12.61
C PHE A 38 42.86 25.24 -11.09
N LEU A 39 42.02 24.50 -10.37
CA LEU A 39 42.04 24.23 -8.91
C LEU A 39 41.48 25.35 -8.00
N MET A 40 40.15 25.32 -7.77
CA MET A 40 39.51 25.41 -6.44
C MET A 40 37.98 25.25 -6.59
N LYS A 41 37.41 24.17 -6.05
CA LYS A 41 35.94 24.00 -5.89
C LYS A 41 35.59 24.27 -4.42
N THR A 42 35.16 25.48 -4.08
CA THR A 42 34.53 25.75 -2.78
C THR A 42 33.04 25.41 -2.84
N ARG A 43 32.48 24.83 -1.76
CA ARG A 43 31.03 24.58 -1.63
C ARG A 43 30.39 25.78 -0.93
N PRO A 44 29.38 26.47 -1.50
CA PRO A 44 28.68 27.54 -0.82
C PRO A 44 27.84 26.98 0.35
N LEU A 45 27.86 27.63 1.51
CA LEU A 45 26.95 27.36 2.61
C LEU A 45 25.78 28.36 2.52
N THR A 46 24.56 27.87 2.29
CA THR A 46 23.36 28.71 2.27
C THR A 46 22.65 28.56 3.61
N LEU A 47 22.48 29.67 4.35
CA LEU A 47 21.75 29.72 5.62
C LEU A 47 20.41 30.42 5.37
N ALA A 48 19.31 29.75 5.72
CA ALA A 48 17.97 30.32 5.67
C ALA A 48 17.54 30.74 7.08
N LEU A 49 17.00 31.95 7.22
CA LEU A 49 16.27 32.42 8.38
C LEU A 49 14.82 32.60 7.92
N GLU A 50 13.86 32.02 8.64
CA GLU A 50 12.44 32.13 8.28
C GLU A 50 11.76 33.30 9.01
N LEU A 51 10.78 33.91 8.34
CA LEU A 51 9.99 35.05 8.76
C LEU A 51 8.52 34.69 8.58
N LEU A 52 7.70 34.92 9.60
CA LEU A 52 6.30 34.49 9.61
C LEU A 52 5.36 35.57 9.07
N ASP A 53 4.46 35.12 8.19
CA ASP A 53 3.35 35.79 7.52
C ASP A 53 3.65 36.89 6.48
N ALA A 54 2.85 36.89 5.42
CA ALA A 54 3.02 37.70 4.21
C ALA A 54 3.03 39.21 4.52
N PRO A 55 4.19 39.90 4.39
CA PRO A 55 4.24 41.34 4.57
C PRO A 55 3.67 42.04 3.33
N ALA A 56 3.23 43.28 3.48
CA ALA A 56 2.95 44.14 2.33
C ALA A 56 4.19 44.19 1.40
N PRO A 57 4.03 44.30 0.08
CA PRO A 57 5.16 44.28 -0.85
C PRO A 57 6.23 45.32 -0.44
N GLY A 58 7.40 44.83 0.00
CA GLY A 58 8.53 45.68 0.39
C GLY A 58 8.90 45.71 1.89
N SER A 59 8.32 44.88 2.76
CA SER A 59 8.78 44.76 4.16
C SER A 59 9.00 43.30 4.62
N LEU A 60 9.71 43.14 5.74
CA LEU A 60 10.08 41.87 6.36
C LEU A 60 9.48 41.81 7.78
N ALA A 61 8.79 40.73 8.17
CA ALA A 61 8.24 40.56 9.52
C ALA A 61 9.12 39.59 10.34
N VAL A 62 9.80 40.09 11.37
CA VAL A 62 10.60 39.29 12.31
C VAL A 62 9.84 39.16 13.62
N GLU A 63 9.61 37.94 14.12
CA GLU A 63 9.17 37.74 15.50
C GLU A 63 10.36 37.90 16.46
N VAL A 64 10.23 38.83 17.41
CA VAL A 64 11.23 39.08 18.44
C VAL A 64 10.67 38.58 19.77
N TYR A 65 11.35 37.62 20.38
CA TYR A 65 11.05 37.18 21.74
C TYR A 65 11.78 38.08 22.74
N ARG A 66 11.06 38.71 23.66
CA ARG A 66 11.69 39.25 24.87
C ARG A 66 11.94 38.10 25.84
N THR A 67 12.99 38.22 26.67
CA THR A 67 13.32 37.27 27.74
C THR A 67 12.19 37.06 28.78
N THR A 68 11.09 37.82 28.70
CA THR A 68 9.89 37.70 29.53
C THR A 68 8.72 36.94 28.88
N GLY A 69 8.83 36.51 27.62
CA GLY A 69 7.83 35.66 26.96
C GLY A 69 6.60 36.34 26.34
N GLU A 70 6.56 37.67 26.25
CA GLU A 70 5.52 38.38 25.46
C GLU A 70 5.97 38.59 24.01
N ILE A 71 5.06 38.37 23.06
CA ILE A 71 5.24 38.56 21.62
C ILE A 71 4.89 40.02 21.28
N GLU A 72 5.83 40.76 20.70
CA GLU A 72 5.59 42.11 20.18
C GLU A 72 6.03 42.16 18.71
N THR A 73 5.07 42.16 17.78
CA THR A 73 5.35 42.31 16.34
C THR A 73 5.64 43.79 16.05
N ARG A 74 6.85 44.12 15.62
CA ARG A 74 7.17 45.46 15.08
C ARG A 74 7.87 45.33 13.73
N SER A 75 7.52 46.20 12.79
CA SER A 75 8.30 46.39 11.56
C SER A 75 9.64 46.99 11.92
N VAL A 76 10.73 46.28 11.64
CA VAL A 76 12.10 46.75 11.92
C VAL A 76 12.70 47.32 10.64
N GLU A 77 12.61 48.63 10.46
CA GLU A 77 13.35 49.36 9.41
C GLU A 77 14.70 49.82 9.94
N GLY A 78 15.77 49.67 9.15
CA GLY A 78 17.10 50.25 9.45
C GLY A 78 18.12 49.34 10.15
N HIS A 79 17.85 48.04 10.31
CA HIS A 79 18.80 47.07 10.85
C HIS A 79 19.40 46.17 9.76
N GLU A 80 20.57 45.59 10.01
CA GLU A 80 21.25 44.64 9.11
C GLU A 80 21.23 43.22 9.71
N ALA A 81 21.10 42.22 8.85
CA ALA A 81 21.33 40.84 9.22
C ALA A 81 22.80 40.50 8.93
N CYS A 82 23.53 40.08 9.96
CA CYS A 82 24.97 39.86 9.93
C CYS A 82 25.32 38.41 10.21
N ALA A 83 26.35 37.90 9.54
CA ALA A 83 26.98 36.62 9.82
C ALA A 83 28.49 36.81 9.92
N ARG A 84 29.10 36.25 10.98
CA ARG A 84 30.55 36.21 11.17
C ARG A 84 31.01 34.77 11.26
N VAL A 85 32.03 34.43 10.50
CA VAL A 85 32.70 33.14 10.55
C VAL A 85 34.07 33.35 11.15
N VAL A 86 34.35 32.65 12.25
CA VAL A 86 35.67 32.62 12.89
C VAL A 86 36.25 31.23 12.70
N CYS A 87 37.41 31.13 12.07
CA CYS A 87 38.12 29.86 11.94
C CYS A 87 39.61 30.05 12.29
N GLY A 88 40.00 29.63 13.50
CA GLY A 88 41.31 29.99 14.06
C GLY A 88 41.42 31.51 14.26
N ASP A 89 42.50 32.10 13.74
CA ASP A 89 42.76 33.55 13.81
C ASP A 89 42.11 34.35 12.67
N GLN A 90 41.42 33.68 11.74
CA GLN A 90 40.74 34.34 10.62
C GLN A 90 39.27 34.62 10.93
N VAL A 91 38.85 35.85 10.66
CA VAL A 91 37.47 36.34 10.86
C VAL A 91 36.96 36.95 9.57
N GLU A 92 35.88 36.40 9.00
CA GLU A 92 35.13 37.02 7.90
C GLU A 92 33.73 37.40 8.40
N GLN A 93 33.32 38.65 8.18
CA GLN A 93 31.99 39.16 8.53
C GLN A 93 31.30 39.71 7.30
N ARG A 94 30.02 39.39 7.13
CA ARG A 94 29.15 39.99 6.12
C ARG A 94 27.85 40.43 6.75
N CYS A 95 27.39 41.61 6.35
CA CYS A 95 26.11 42.16 6.75
C CYS A 95 25.34 42.58 5.49
N VAL A 96 24.02 42.43 5.53
CA VAL A 96 23.11 42.90 4.48
C VAL A 96 21.94 43.64 5.10
N SER A 97 21.48 44.69 4.43
CA SER A 97 20.26 45.41 4.81
C SER A 97 19.07 44.45 4.80
N ILE A 98 18.29 44.46 5.89
CA ILE A 98 17.11 43.60 6.05
C ILE A 98 16.05 43.89 4.98
N ALA A 99 16.04 45.11 4.41
CA ALA A 99 15.15 45.46 3.30
C ALA A 99 15.47 44.72 1.99
N GLU A 100 16.68 44.20 1.84
CA GLU A 100 17.15 43.52 0.61
C GLU A 100 17.35 42.01 0.81
N ALA A 101 17.30 41.51 2.04
CA ALA A 101 17.68 40.15 2.39
C ALA A 101 16.47 39.21 2.46
N GLN A 102 16.30 38.34 1.45
CA GLN A 102 15.48 37.12 1.57
C GLN A 102 16.29 35.90 2.06
N SER A 103 17.62 35.94 1.95
CA SER A 103 18.56 34.93 2.50
C SER A 103 20.00 35.48 2.51
N ILE A 104 20.87 34.97 3.37
CA ILE A 104 22.30 35.33 3.40
C ILE A 104 23.15 34.12 3.00
N LYS A 105 24.00 34.30 1.98
CA LYS A 105 24.97 33.30 1.57
C LYS A 105 26.35 33.67 2.09
N VAL A 106 26.97 32.75 2.82
CA VAL A 106 28.31 32.92 3.37
C VAL A 106 29.23 31.91 2.72
N TYR A 107 30.33 32.40 2.16
CA TYR A 107 31.36 31.55 1.56
C TYR A 107 32.41 31.28 2.62
N THR A 108 32.71 30.00 2.89
CA THR A 108 33.80 29.64 3.78
C THR A 108 35.06 29.45 2.94
N LEU A 109 36.05 30.32 3.12
CA LEU A 109 37.40 30.11 2.60
C LEU A 109 38.18 29.26 3.61
N THR A 110 38.13 27.94 3.49
CA THR A 110 39.06 27.08 4.24
C THR A 110 39.66 25.99 3.36
N GLY A 111 40.96 26.13 3.09
CA GLY A 111 41.82 25.03 2.67
C GLY A 111 42.24 24.21 3.89
N ASP A 112 41.93 22.92 3.85
CA ASP A 112 42.47 21.76 4.58
C ASP A 112 42.99 21.90 6.03
N LYS A 113 42.07 21.55 6.97
CA LYS A 113 42.25 20.98 8.35
C LYS A 113 42.98 21.82 9.43
N PRO A 114 42.70 21.59 10.73
CA PRO A 114 41.42 21.46 11.43
C PRO A 114 41.30 22.51 12.56
N GLY A 115 40.17 23.21 12.63
CA GLY A 115 39.77 24.04 13.75
C GLY A 115 38.27 24.26 13.67
N LYS A 116 37.52 24.11 14.78
CA LYS A 116 36.08 24.37 14.80
C LYS A 116 35.85 25.79 14.27
N CYS A 117 35.26 25.92 13.07
CA CYS A 117 34.78 27.22 12.65
C CYS A 117 33.49 27.52 13.42
N VAL A 118 33.43 28.65 14.12
CA VAL A 118 32.23 29.12 14.81
C VAL A 118 31.56 30.15 13.91
N ILE A 119 30.31 29.88 13.53
CA ILE A 119 29.49 30.82 12.77
C ILE A 119 28.50 31.45 13.74
N THR A 120 28.55 32.76 13.85
CA THR A 120 27.63 33.54 14.69
C THR A 120 26.79 34.43 13.78
N CYS A 121 25.47 34.29 13.87
CA CYS A 121 24.51 35.13 13.15
C CYS A 121 23.75 35.99 14.15
N TRP A 122 23.56 37.27 13.82
CA TRP A 122 22.77 38.19 14.64
C TRP A 122 22.13 39.28 13.77
N ILE A 123 21.17 39.99 14.35
CA ILE A 123 20.50 41.15 13.74
C ILE A 123 20.98 42.40 14.49
N GLY A 124 21.59 43.37 13.80
CA GLY A 124 22.23 44.55 14.43
C GLY A 124 22.81 45.55 13.43
N SER A 125 23.62 46.51 13.89
CA SER A 125 24.39 47.41 13.01
C SER A 125 25.67 46.73 12.50
N ALA A 126 26.14 47.10 11.31
CA ALA A 126 27.34 46.54 10.66
C ALA A 126 28.61 46.57 11.55
N ASP A 127 28.73 47.63 12.36
CA ASP A 127 29.87 47.91 13.24
C ASP A 127 29.77 47.22 14.61
N GLY A 128 28.66 46.53 14.90
CA GLY A 128 28.44 45.79 16.13
C GLY A 128 28.20 46.67 17.37
N SER A 129 28.00 47.98 17.23
CA SER A 129 27.71 48.86 18.37
C SER A 129 26.20 48.98 18.66
N ASN A 130 25.74 48.14 19.61
CA ASN A 130 24.48 48.15 20.40
C ASN A 130 23.14 48.20 19.62
N ASP A 131 22.10 47.42 19.90
CA ASP A 131 21.46 47.13 21.19
C ASP A 131 20.58 45.85 21.10
N ALA A 132 21.06 44.83 20.37
CA ALA A 132 20.30 43.60 20.11
C ALA A 132 20.91 42.37 20.80
N SER A 133 21.41 42.54 22.03
CA SER A 133 22.08 41.49 22.81
C SER A 133 21.14 40.36 23.31
N SER A 134 19.97 40.16 22.70
CA SER A 134 18.94 39.21 23.16
C SER A 134 18.27 38.40 22.05
N LEU A 135 18.84 38.32 20.84
CA LEU A 135 18.29 37.54 19.73
C LEU A 135 19.24 36.39 19.35
N GLU A 136 18.83 35.14 19.60
CA GLU A 136 19.53 33.93 19.15
C GLU A 136 18.84 33.30 17.94
N ALA A 137 19.60 32.89 16.92
CA ALA A 137 19.12 32.15 15.76
C ALA A 137 19.79 30.78 15.66
N ARG A 138 19.02 29.74 15.31
CA ARG A 138 19.49 28.35 15.16
C ARG A 138 19.60 27.99 13.68
N VAL A 139 20.68 27.29 13.31
CA VAL A 139 20.92 26.77 11.95
C VAL A 139 20.11 25.49 11.71
N LEU A 140 19.29 25.45 10.64
CA LEU A 140 18.34 24.36 10.37
C LEU A 140 18.79 23.30 9.35
N GLY A 141 19.81 23.53 8.51
CA GLY A 141 20.29 22.52 7.54
C GLY A 141 20.92 23.09 6.27
N ARG A 142 21.38 22.24 5.33
CA ARG A 142 21.93 22.67 4.03
C ARG A 142 20.80 22.93 3.03
N GLY A 143 20.89 24.02 2.26
CA GLY A 143 19.88 24.39 1.25
C GLY A 143 19.59 23.33 0.18
N ASP A 144 20.51 22.40 -0.08
CA ASP A 144 20.30 21.29 -1.03
C ASP A 144 19.34 20.22 -0.46
N GLU A 145 19.17 20.16 0.87
CA GLU A 145 18.23 19.27 1.58
C GLU A 145 16.81 19.86 1.63
N LEU A 146 16.63 21.15 1.31
CA LEU A 146 15.38 21.90 1.43
C LEU A 146 14.71 22.23 0.08
N ALA A 147 15.16 21.61 -1.02
CA ALA A 147 14.60 21.80 -2.36
C ALA A 147 13.77 20.60 -2.90
N ALA A 148 13.62 19.53 -2.12
CA ALA A 148 12.77 18.39 -2.46
C ALA A 148 11.42 18.53 -1.74
N LYS A 149 10.29 18.53 -2.47
CA LYS A 149 8.95 18.56 -1.85
C LYS A 149 8.64 17.16 -1.32
N ASN A 150 8.99 16.92 -0.06
CA ASN A 150 8.78 15.65 0.62
C ASN A 150 7.34 15.59 1.14
N VAL A 151 6.62 14.52 0.79
CA VAL A 151 5.21 14.36 1.13
C VAL A 151 5.02 13.09 1.96
N LEU A 152 4.34 13.23 3.10
CA LEU A 152 3.81 12.11 3.85
C LEU A 152 2.33 11.93 3.49
N GLY A 153 2.01 10.82 2.82
CA GLY A 153 0.65 10.39 2.59
C GLY A 153 0.10 9.58 3.76
N LEU A 154 -1.10 9.90 4.24
CA LEU A 154 -1.74 9.22 5.36
C LEU A 154 -3.16 8.75 5.04
N TRP A 155 -3.44 7.49 5.38
CA TRP A 155 -4.79 6.96 5.53
C TRP A 155 -4.92 6.30 6.89
N LEU A 156 -5.97 6.64 7.63
CA LEU A 156 -6.11 6.30 9.05
C LEU A 156 -7.38 5.51 9.39
N GLY A 157 -8.23 5.22 8.39
CA GLY A 157 -9.34 4.26 8.50
C GLY A 157 -8.83 2.81 8.54
N HIS A 158 -9.68 1.83 8.26
CA HIS A 158 -9.23 0.43 8.17
C HIS A 158 -8.17 0.25 7.08
N ASP A 159 -7.24 -0.67 7.27
CA ASP A 159 -6.05 -0.78 6.41
C ASP A 159 -5.19 0.49 6.45
N ALA A 160 -5.07 1.10 7.63
CA ALA A 160 -4.30 2.32 7.84
C ALA A 160 -2.87 2.17 7.33
N SER A 161 -2.39 3.22 6.69
CA SER A 161 -1.07 3.24 6.06
C SER A 161 -0.45 4.63 6.01
N ALA A 162 0.87 4.67 5.97
CA ALA A 162 1.66 5.88 5.74
C ALA A 162 2.64 5.66 4.58
N ALA A 163 2.68 6.59 3.63
CA ALA A 163 3.57 6.55 2.48
C ALA A 163 4.50 7.77 2.48
N LEU A 164 5.81 7.55 2.54
CA LEU A 164 6.79 8.61 2.36
C LEU A 164 7.13 8.73 0.86
N VAL A 165 6.90 9.91 0.29
CA VAL A 165 7.17 10.23 -1.10
C VAL A 165 8.20 11.36 -1.17
N ILE A 166 9.34 11.08 -1.81
CA ILE A 166 10.45 12.01 -2.01
C ILE A 166 10.58 12.27 -3.51
N ASP A 167 10.39 13.52 -3.91
CA ASP A 167 10.38 13.93 -5.32
C ASP A 167 9.44 13.11 -6.21
N GLY A 168 8.32 12.65 -5.65
CA GLY A 168 7.33 11.83 -6.32
C GLY A 168 7.66 10.34 -6.33
N ARG A 169 8.85 9.93 -5.91
CA ARG A 169 9.20 8.52 -5.72
C ARG A 169 8.71 8.04 -4.35
N VAL A 170 7.96 6.95 -4.33
CA VAL A 170 7.64 6.24 -3.09
C VAL A 170 8.94 5.69 -2.50
N GLU A 171 9.37 6.24 -1.36
CA GLU A 171 10.52 5.76 -0.62
C GLU A 171 10.13 4.56 0.24
N ARG A 172 8.96 4.61 0.89
CA ARG A 172 8.45 3.53 1.73
C ARG A 172 6.96 3.68 1.97
N VAL A 173 6.28 2.54 2.11
CA VAL A 173 4.91 2.45 2.63
C VAL A 173 4.91 1.59 3.89
N ILE A 174 4.34 2.09 4.98
CA ILE A 174 4.12 1.33 6.21
C ILE A 174 2.63 0.98 6.27
N GLU A 175 2.31 -0.31 6.20
CA GLU A 175 0.98 -0.85 6.51
C GLU A 175 0.89 -1.05 8.02
N PHE A 176 0.00 -0.31 8.69
CA PHE A 176 -0.04 -0.25 10.15
C PHE A 176 -0.40 -1.61 10.76
N GLU A 177 -1.18 -2.43 10.04
CA GLU A 177 -1.48 -3.78 10.51
C GLU A 177 -0.23 -4.61 10.80
N ARG A 178 0.81 -4.49 9.96
CA ARG A 178 2.07 -5.25 10.12
C ARG A 178 2.93 -4.71 11.25
N PHE A 179 2.80 -3.42 11.56
CA PHE A 179 3.52 -2.78 12.64
C PHE A 179 2.90 -3.07 14.01
N PHE A 180 1.58 -3.00 14.11
CA PHE A 180 0.83 -3.28 15.34
C PHE A 180 0.44 -4.74 15.50
N GLU A 181 0.71 -5.58 14.49
CA GLU A 181 0.33 -6.99 14.43
C GLU A 181 -1.19 -7.24 14.61
N VAL A 182 -2.01 -6.33 14.07
CA VAL A 182 -3.48 -6.37 14.15
C VAL A 182 -4.04 -6.23 12.74
N ARG A 183 -4.76 -7.25 12.24
CA ARG A 183 -5.31 -7.24 10.88
C ARG A 183 -6.31 -6.13 10.67
N PHE A 184 -6.27 -5.51 9.49
CA PHE A 184 -7.12 -4.39 9.09
C PHE A 184 -7.07 -3.23 10.10
N PHE A 185 -5.90 -3.02 10.73
CA PHE A 185 -5.71 -1.98 11.73
C PHE A 185 -6.20 -0.64 11.19
N GLY A 186 -7.05 0.04 11.97
CA GLY A 186 -7.53 1.37 11.64
C GLY A 186 -7.40 2.30 12.82
N LEU A 187 -6.49 3.27 12.72
CA LEU A 187 -6.14 4.16 13.82
C LEU A 187 -7.35 4.93 14.35
N LEU A 188 -8.22 5.40 13.46
CA LEU A 188 -9.45 6.13 13.85
C LEU A 188 -10.50 5.20 14.50
N CYS A 189 -10.39 3.90 14.30
CA CYS A 189 -11.28 2.90 14.85
C CYS A 189 -10.76 2.32 16.19
N GLU A 190 -9.51 2.60 16.56
CA GLU A 190 -8.84 2.06 17.74
C GLU A 190 -8.61 3.17 18.79
N SER A 191 -9.52 3.28 19.77
CA SER A 191 -9.44 4.32 20.80
C SER A 191 -8.21 4.22 21.72
N ALA A 192 -7.56 3.04 21.77
CA ALA A 192 -6.44 2.75 22.65
C ALA A 192 -5.06 3.13 22.08
N THR A 193 -4.93 3.31 20.76
CA THR A 193 -3.65 3.59 20.07
C THR A 193 -3.39 5.08 19.84
N ARG A 194 -3.80 5.94 20.79
CA ARG A 194 -3.55 7.38 20.71
C ARG A 194 -2.23 7.73 21.41
N GLY A 195 -1.40 8.56 20.77
CA GLY A 195 -0.14 9.05 21.36
C GLY A 195 1.13 8.34 20.88
N GLU A 196 1.91 7.80 21.81
CA GLU A 196 3.29 7.32 21.60
C GLU A 196 3.41 6.21 20.53
N ASP A 197 2.42 5.32 20.42
CA ASP A 197 2.42 4.25 19.43
C ASP A 197 2.29 4.76 17.99
N LEU A 198 1.45 5.78 17.78
CA LEU A 198 1.32 6.46 16.49
C LEU A 198 2.62 7.19 16.13
N GLU A 199 3.20 7.89 17.10
CA GLU A 199 4.48 8.55 16.90
C GLU A 199 5.57 7.53 16.54
N ARG A 200 5.59 6.35 17.17
CA ARG A 200 6.56 5.29 16.87
C ARG A 200 6.47 4.79 15.43
N VAL A 201 5.26 4.51 14.92
CA VAL A 201 5.09 4.08 13.52
C VAL A 201 5.42 5.22 12.54
N LEU A 202 5.08 6.47 12.87
CA LEU A 202 5.42 7.63 12.04
C LEU A 202 6.93 7.89 12.04
N ARG A 203 7.63 7.70 13.16
CA ARG A 203 9.09 7.74 13.24
C ARG A 203 9.73 6.65 12.37
N GLU A 204 9.12 5.47 12.27
CA GLU A 204 9.61 4.44 11.33
C GLU A 204 9.29 4.79 9.86
N ALA A 205 8.18 5.48 9.60
CA ALA A 205 7.82 5.95 8.27
C ALA A 205 8.74 7.08 7.78
N LEU A 206 9.02 8.06 8.65
CA LEU A 206 9.85 9.23 8.37
C LEU A 206 11.35 8.94 8.51
N ARG A 207 11.74 8.08 9.45
CA ARG A 207 13.12 7.70 9.77
C ARG A 207 14.02 8.92 10.03
N GLU A 208 14.75 9.37 9.03
CA GLU A 208 15.70 10.49 9.04
C GLU A 208 15.27 11.63 8.11
N TYR A 209 14.07 11.54 7.53
CA TYR A 209 13.53 12.51 6.59
C TYR A 209 12.63 13.52 7.28
N VAL A 210 12.77 14.78 6.87
CA VAL A 210 11.82 15.85 7.18
C VAL A 210 10.86 16.00 6.00
N VAL A 211 9.56 16.08 6.28
CA VAL A 211 8.49 16.30 5.29
C VAL A 211 7.95 17.73 5.36
N ASP A 212 7.69 18.31 4.19
CA ASP A 212 7.12 19.66 4.06
C ASP A 212 5.59 19.63 4.06
N HIS A 213 5.03 18.55 3.51
CA HIS A 213 3.60 18.38 3.33
C HIS A 213 3.11 17.04 3.88
N VAL A 214 1.90 17.06 4.42
CA VAL A 214 1.11 15.88 4.74
C VAL A 214 -0.16 15.92 3.91
N SER A 215 -0.31 14.96 3.01
CA SER A 215 -1.60 14.71 2.35
C SER A 215 -2.32 13.62 3.12
N TRP A 216 -3.57 13.84 3.50
CA TRP A 216 -4.34 12.82 4.21
C TRP A 216 -5.75 12.69 3.65
N VAL A 217 -6.25 11.46 3.65
CA VAL A 217 -7.64 11.16 3.26
C VAL A 217 -8.48 11.15 4.54
N PRO A 218 -9.45 12.07 4.71
CA PRO A 218 -10.27 12.14 5.91
C PRO A 218 -11.34 11.04 5.91
N MET A 219 -11.54 10.39 7.06
CA MET A 219 -12.73 9.56 7.33
C MET A 219 -13.78 10.40 8.06
N TRP A 220 -15.08 10.18 7.84
CA TRP A 220 -16.13 10.99 8.46
C TRP A 220 -16.80 10.29 9.65
N PRO A 221 -17.04 10.97 10.80
CA PRO A 221 -16.43 12.22 11.27
C PRO A 221 -15.15 11.96 12.10
N VAL A 222 -14.11 12.77 11.91
CA VAL A 222 -12.95 12.85 12.82
C VAL A 222 -13.08 14.12 13.65
N ASP A 223 -13.10 13.98 14.98
CA ASP A 223 -13.21 15.12 15.90
C ASP A 223 -11.92 15.98 15.96
N ASP A 224 -12.05 17.22 16.43
CA ASP A 224 -10.93 18.17 16.50
C ASP A 224 -9.84 17.73 17.48
N ALA A 225 -10.16 16.92 18.49
CA ALA A 225 -9.15 16.40 19.41
C ALA A 225 -8.24 15.40 18.70
N CYS A 226 -8.82 14.48 17.92
CA CYS A 226 -8.09 13.53 17.11
C CYS A 226 -7.21 14.24 16.06
N LYS A 227 -7.72 15.30 15.42
CA LYS A 227 -6.91 16.13 14.50
C LYS A 227 -5.72 16.78 15.20
N ARG A 228 -5.90 17.29 16.43
CA ARG A 228 -4.80 17.86 17.23
C ARG A 228 -3.76 16.81 17.62
N ASP A 229 -4.20 15.66 18.11
CA ASP A 229 -3.31 14.56 18.52
C ASP A 229 -2.47 14.06 17.34
N LEU A 230 -3.12 13.88 16.18
CA LEU A 230 -2.46 13.47 14.94
C LEU A 230 -1.43 14.51 14.48
N ARG A 231 -1.79 15.79 14.42
CA ARG A 231 -0.87 16.87 14.05
C ARG A 231 0.33 16.92 14.99
N SER A 232 0.08 16.75 16.28
CA SER A 232 1.12 16.73 17.30
C SER A 232 2.07 15.53 17.14
N ALA A 233 1.53 14.33 16.92
CA ALA A 233 2.32 13.13 16.69
C ALA A 233 3.16 13.22 15.41
N VAL A 234 2.59 13.72 14.31
CA VAL A 234 3.33 13.94 13.06
C VAL A 234 4.42 14.98 13.27
N SER A 235 4.14 16.10 13.94
CA SER A 235 5.15 17.13 14.23
C SER A 235 6.32 16.54 15.02
N ARG A 236 6.07 15.79 16.09
CA ARG A 236 7.13 15.17 16.90
C ARG A 236 7.92 14.13 16.12
N ALA A 237 7.25 13.32 15.31
CA ALA A 237 7.91 12.35 14.44
C ALA A 237 8.76 13.04 13.36
N ASN A 238 8.33 14.23 12.89
CA ASN A 238 8.99 15.06 11.90
C ASN A 238 10.00 16.05 12.51
N HIS A 239 10.73 15.63 13.56
CA HIS A 239 11.75 16.44 14.23
C HIS A 239 11.27 17.80 14.75
N ASP A 240 10.03 17.84 15.25
CA ASP A 240 9.34 19.06 15.71
C ASP A 240 9.13 20.13 14.63
N VAL A 241 9.29 19.76 13.35
CA VAL A 241 8.93 20.58 12.19
C VAL A 241 7.46 20.35 11.85
N ALA A 242 6.66 21.41 11.87
CA ALA A 242 5.25 21.35 11.53
C ALA A 242 5.06 21.35 9.99
N PRO A 243 4.51 20.27 9.39
CA PRO A 243 4.26 20.25 7.95
C PRO A 243 2.94 20.95 7.58
N THR A 244 2.79 21.32 6.31
CA THR A 244 1.53 21.80 5.75
C THR A 244 0.58 20.63 5.48
N TRP A 245 -0.68 20.75 5.88
CA TRP A 245 -1.69 19.69 5.72
C TRP A 245 -2.59 19.95 4.51
N VAL A 246 -2.86 18.91 3.74
CA VAL A 246 -3.83 18.94 2.62
C VAL A 246 -4.78 17.75 2.75
N GLU A 247 -6.07 18.03 2.84
CA GLU A 247 -7.10 17.00 2.76
C GLU A 247 -7.33 16.64 1.29
N VAL A 248 -7.43 15.35 0.99
CA VAL A 248 -7.66 14.86 -0.37
C VAL A 248 -8.76 13.81 -0.40
N ASP A 249 -9.38 13.63 -1.56
CA ASP A 249 -10.52 12.73 -1.70
C ASP A 249 -10.12 11.25 -1.81
N HIS A 250 -10.97 10.37 -1.27
CA HIS A 250 -10.77 8.92 -1.15
C HIS A 250 -10.68 8.24 -2.53
N HIS A 251 -11.72 8.34 -3.35
CA HIS A 251 -11.71 7.72 -4.68
C HIS A 251 -10.75 8.42 -5.63
N ALA A 252 -10.53 9.73 -5.49
CA ALA A 252 -9.48 10.43 -6.22
C ALA A 252 -8.08 9.91 -5.86
N SER A 253 -7.81 9.56 -4.59
CA SER A 253 -6.55 8.95 -4.16
C SER A 253 -6.38 7.56 -4.76
N HIS A 254 -7.43 6.72 -4.69
CA HIS A 254 -7.46 5.42 -5.37
C HIS A 254 -7.14 5.53 -6.86
N ALA A 255 -7.78 6.48 -7.56
CA ALA A 255 -7.57 6.70 -8.99
C ALA A 255 -6.17 7.27 -9.30
N THR A 256 -5.65 8.16 -8.47
CA THR A 256 -4.30 8.74 -8.62
C THR A 256 -3.21 7.68 -8.48
N LEU A 257 -3.39 6.71 -7.57
CA LEU A 257 -2.50 5.56 -7.44
C LEU A 257 -2.36 4.84 -8.79
N VAL A 258 -3.47 4.49 -9.43
CA VAL A 258 -3.42 3.74 -10.69
C VAL A 258 -3.12 4.59 -11.92
N LEU A 259 -3.43 5.89 -11.90
CA LEU A 259 -3.01 6.83 -12.94
C LEU A 259 -1.48 6.81 -13.14
N HIS A 260 -0.73 6.64 -12.05
CA HIS A 260 0.72 6.69 -12.05
C HIS A 260 1.41 5.31 -11.93
N ASP A 261 0.74 4.30 -11.36
CA ASP A 261 1.28 2.95 -11.21
C ASP A 261 0.85 1.99 -12.34
N ALA A 262 -0.24 2.25 -13.07
CA ALA A 262 -0.61 1.40 -14.20
C ALA A 262 0.38 1.57 -15.37
N PRO A 263 0.68 0.50 -16.14
CA PRO A 263 1.60 0.56 -17.28
C PRO A 263 0.96 1.14 -18.55
N PHE A 264 -0.08 1.96 -18.40
CA PHE A 264 -0.93 2.47 -19.48
C PHE A 264 -0.64 3.96 -19.73
N SER A 265 -0.63 4.38 -20.99
CA SER A 265 -0.46 5.80 -21.33
C SER A 265 -1.80 6.53 -21.24
N ASN A 266 -2.89 5.87 -21.62
CA ASN A 266 -4.25 6.41 -21.58
C ASN A 266 -5.25 5.42 -20.95
N PRO A 267 -5.18 5.19 -19.62
CA PRO A 267 -6.07 4.25 -18.95
C PRO A 267 -7.50 4.79 -18.80
N LEU A 268 -8.49 3.91 -18.97
CA LEU A 268 -9.77 4.05 -18.27
C LEU A 268 -9.57 3.55 -16.84
N MET A 269 -10.03 4.30 -15.84
CA MET A 269 -9.82 3.96 -14.43
C MET A 269 -11.16 3.72 -13.75
N LEU A 270 -11.31 2.57 -13.09
CA LEU A 270 -12.46 2.24 -12.25
C LEU A 270 -12.02 2.21 -10.78
N SER A 271 -12.53 3.16 -10.01
CA SER A 271 -12.38 3.20 -8.55
C SER A 271 -13.71 2.79 -7.93
N PHE A 272 -13.75 1.68 -7.18
CA PHE A 272 -14.98 1.16 -6.61
C PHE A 272 -14.73 0.43 -5.29
N ASP A 273 -15.42 0.86 -4.23
CA ASP A 273 -15.02 0.53 -2.88
C ASP A 273 -16.21 0.46 -1.91
N GLY A 274 -15.92 0.23 -0.62
CA GLY A 274 -16.91 0.29 0.45
C GLY A 274 -17.40 1.71 0.79
N GLY A 275 -16.72 2.75 0.32
CA GLY A 275 -17.12 4.15 0.48
C GLY A 275 -16.00 5.06 1.01
N GLY A 276 -16.13 6.35 0.74
CA GLY A 276 -15.19 7.39 1.15
C GLY A 276 -15.88 8.75 1.29
N ASN A 277 -15.09 9.81 1.48
CA ASN A 277 -15.62 11.18 1.62
C ASN A 277 -16.25 11.74 0.33
N ASP A 278 -15.95 11.15 -0.83
CA ASP A 278 -16.40 11.59 -2.16
C ASP A 278 -17.47 10.68 -2.80
N GLY A 279 -17.68 9.46 -2.29
CA GLY A 279 -18.72 8.54 -2.79
C GLY A 279 -18.42 7.07 -2.50
N VAL A 280 -18.95 6.18 -3.34
CA VAL A 280 -18.73 4.72 -3.28
C VAL A 280 -18.01 4.15 -4.51
N GLY A 281 -17.96 4.92 -5.59
CA GLY A 281 -17.20 4.56 -6.77
C GLY A 281 -17.32 5.58 -7.89
N PHE A 282 -16.38 5.51 -8.83
CA PHE A 282 -16.22 6.44 -9.94
C PHE A 282 -15.52 5.78 -11.12
N VAL A 283 -15.87 6.23 -12.32
CA VAL A 283 -15.12 6.00 -13.55
C VAL A 283 -14.36 7.29 -13.87
N TYR A 284 -13.06 7.18 -14.10
CA TYR A 284 -12.19 8.29 -14.48
C TYR A 284 -11.47 8.01 -15.80
N GLU A 285 -11.00 9.07 -16.41
CA GLU A 285 -9.98 9.02 -17.45
C GLU A 285 -8.85 10.02 -17.16
N ARG A 286 -7.75 9.89 -17.91
CA ARG A 286 -6.62 10.83 -17.84
C ARG A 286 -6.90 12.07 -18.69
N ALA A 287 -6.83 13.25 -18.09
CA ALA A 287 -6.85 14.53 -18.79
C ALA A 287 -5.62 15.36 -18.40
N ASN A 288 -4.64 15.53 -19.31
CA ASN A 288 -3.40 16.30 -19.04
C ASN A 288 -2.70 15.91 -17.72
N ASP A 289 -2.53 14.61 -17.49
CA ASP A 289 -1.94 14.04 -16.27
C ASP A 289 -2.71 14.35 -14.98
N THR A 290 -4.00 14.65 -15.12
CA THR A 290 -4.95 14.80 -14.01
C THR A 290 -6.13 13.85 -14.21
N LEU A 291 -6.96 13.71 -13.18
CA LEU A 291 -8.17 12.90 -13.23
C LEU A 291 -9.31 13.74 -13.80
N ARG A 292 -10.02 13.19 -14.80
CA ARG A 292 -11.33 13.67 -15.21
C ARG A 292 -12.37 12.62 -14.87
N THR A 293 -13.34 12.97 -14.04
CA THR A 293 -14.47 12.10 -13.71
C THR A 293 -15.39 11.97 -14.92
N LEU A 294 -15.69 10.74 -15.31
CA LEU A 294 -16.67 10.41 -16.34
C LEU A 294 -18.03 10.07 -15.73
N GLU A 295 -18.02 9.29 -14.65
CA GLU A 295 -19.23 8.79 -14.02
C GLU A 295 -19.00 8.61 -12.53
N LYS A 296 -20.05 8.91 -11.74
CA LYS A 296 -20.14 8.58 -10.32
C LYS A 296 -21.05 7.37 -10.18
N ILE A 297 -20.61 6.37 -9.43
CA ILE A 297 -21.36 5.14 -9.16
C ILE A 297 -22.21 5.37 -7.91
N GLU A 298 -23.50 5.12 -8.02
CA GLU A 298 -24.50 5.41 -6.97
C GLU A 298 -24.83 4.20 -6.07
N TYR A 299 -24.12 3.07 -6.22
CA TYR A 299 -24.37 1.84 -5.48
C TYR A 299 -23.09 1.16 -5.02
N ASN A 300 -23.12 0.61 -3.81
CA ASN A 300 -21.94 0.05 -3.14
C ASN A 300 -21.81 -1.47 -3.35
N PHE A 301 -20.95 -1.82 -4.30
CA PHE A 301 -20.57 -3.20 -4.55
C PHE A 301 -19.86 -3.84 -3.36
N GLY A 302 -18.94 -3.11 -2.72
CA GLY A 302 -18.07 -3.65 -1.69
C GLY A 302 -18.86 -4.15 -0.48
N ALA A 303 -19.82 -3.35 -0.02
CA ALA A 303 -20.67 -3.71 1.09
C ALA A 303 -21.66 -4.83 0.75
N SER A 304 -22.27 -4.79 -0.44
CA SER A 304 -23.14 -5.88 -0.91
C SER A 304 -22.39 -7.22 -0.92
N TYR A 305 -21.17 -7.21 -1.46
CA TYR A 305 -20.33 -8.39 -1.55
C TYR A 305 -19.82 -8.87 -0.18
N ALA A 306 -19.48 -7.96 0.73
CA ALA A 306 -19.11 -8.32 2.11
C ALA A 306 -20.28 -8.93 2.89
N LYS A 307 -21.50 -8.37 2.72
CA LYS A 307 -22.74 -8.89 3.34
C LYS A 307 -23.04 -10.32 2.94
N LEU A 308 -22.80 -10.68 1.68
CA LEU A 308 -22.95 -12.06 1.21
C LEU A 308 -22.19 -13.05 2.12
N GLY A 309 -20.97 -12.71 2.53
CA GLY A 309 -20.16 -13.59 3.37
C GLY A 309 -20.67 -13.77 4.80
N VAL A 310 -21.49 -12.86 5.31
CA VAL A 310 -22.01 -12.91 6.68
C VAL A 310 -23.02 -14.05 6.84
N PHE A 311 -23.85 -14.31 5.83
CA PHE A 311 -24.96 -15.26 5.91
C PHE A 311 -24.63 -16.68 5.39
N LEU A 312 -23.47 -16.85 4.75
CA LEU A 312 -23.01 -18.15 4.25
C LEU A 312 -22.40 -18.98 5.38
N GLU A 313 -23.00 -20.12 5.70
CA GLU A 313 -22.67 -20.93 6.88
C GLU A 313 -21.20 -21.38 6.89
N GLU A 314 -20.70 -21.93 5.79
CA GLU A 314 -19.30 -22.41 5.69
C GLU A 314 -18.26 -21.26 5.61
N VAL A 315 -18.70 -20.02 5.42
CA VAL A 315 -17.84 -18.82 5.31
C VAL A 315 -17.70 -18.10 6.65
N SER A 316 -18.82 -17.89 7.34
CA SER A 316 -18.89 -17.16 8.62
C SER A 316 -19.11 -18.05 9.84
N GLY A 317 -19.40 -19.33 9.68
CA GLY A 317 -19.89 -20.20 10.75
C GLY A 317 -21.34 -19.91 11.15
N GLY A 318 -22.09 -19.23 10.28
CA GLY A 318 -23.45 -18.76 10.53
C GLY A 318 -23.53 -17.40 11.22
N ILE A 319 -24.71 -16.76 11.12
CA ILE A 319 -24.95 -15.42 11.65
C ILE A 319 -24.70 -15.32 13.16
N ASP A 320 -25.00 -16.38 13.91
CA ASP A 320 -24.79 -16.40 15.37
C ASP A 320 -23.33 -16.51 15.74
N ALA A 321 -22.53 -17.30 15.01
CA ALA A 321 -21.08 -17.34 15.23
C ALA A 321 -20.43 -16.03 14.81
N TYR A 322 -20.92 -15.40 13.74
CA TYR A 322 -20.50 -14.05 13.36
C TYR A 322 -20.80 -13.03 14.48
N ARG A 323 -22.03 -13.01 15.00
CA ARG A 323 -22.44 -12.14 16.13
C ARG A 323 -21.59 -12.37 17.38
N ARG A 324 -21.32 -13.63 17.74
CA ARG A 324 -20.43 -13.97 18.88
C ARG A 324 -19.01 -13.47 18.67
N ARG A 325 -18.45 -13.58 17.46
CA ARG A 325 -17.12 -13.05 17.13
C ARG A 325 -17.09 -11.52 17.18
N CYS A 326 -18.21 -10.86 16.89
CA CYS A 326 -18.36 -9.41 16.95
C CYS A 326 -18.89 -8.89 18.31
N ALA A 327 -18.96 -9.75 19.34
CA ALA A 327 -19.69 -9.46 20.57
C ALA A 327 -19.16 -8.29 21.41
N ASN A 328 -17.94 -7.81 21.15
CA ASN A 328 -17.38 -6.61 21.80
C ASN A 328 -18.00 -5.29 21.30
N ARG A 329 -18.83 -5.35 20.24
CA ARG A 329 -19.69 -4.28 19.72
C ARG A 329 -19.04 -2.95 19.33
N ASP A 330 -17.72 -2.81 19.41
CA ASP A 330 -17.04 -1.65 18.83
C ASP A 330 -17.03 -1.73 17.29
N TYR A 331 -17.06 -0.56 16.65
CA TYR A 331 -17.12 -0.43 15.20
C TYR A 331 -15.92 -1.13 14.52
N SER A 332 -14.75 -1.08 15.15
CA SER A 332 -13.51 -1.66 14.65
C SER A 332 -13.57 -3.19 14.56
N THR A 333 -14.14 -3.86 15.56
CA THR A 333 -14.26 -5.33 15.58
C THR A 333 -15.26 -5.83 14.54
N ILE A 334 -16.37 -5.13 14.35
CA ILE A 334 -17.38 -5.48 13.33
C ILE A 334 -16.77 -5.39 11.95
N LEU A 335 -16.10 -4.27 11.67
CA LEU A 335 -15.47 -4.01 10.37
C LEU A 335 -14.39 -5.06 10.07
N ARG A 336 -13.51 -5.37 11.05
CA ARG A 336 -12.52 -6.46 10.93
C ARG A 336 -13.15 -7.82 10.61
N CYS A 337 -14.28 -8.12 11.25
CA CYS A 337 -14.98 -9.38 11.02
C CYS A 337 -15.59 -9.48 9.63
N ALA A 338 -16.06 -8.37 9.06
CA ALA A 338 -16.65 -8.32 7.72
C ALA A 338 -15.60 -8.29 6.60
N LEU A 339 -14.55 -7.48 6.71
CA LEU A 339 -13.54 -7.28 5.66
C LEU A 339 -12.85 -8.58 5.24
N GLY A 340 -12.65 -9.50 6.19
CA GLY A 340 -12.07 -10.82 5.90
C GLY A 340 -12.99 -11.80 5.17
N LEU A 341 -14.29 -11.52 5.04
CA LEU A 341 -15.26 -12.44 4.43
C LEU A 341 -15.33 -12.30 2.91
N ALA A 342 -15.16 -11.10 2.34
CA ALA A 342 -15.23 -10.90 0.90
C ALA A 342 -14.25 -11.82 0.14
N GLY A 343 -12.99 -11.88 0.58
CA GLY A 343 -12.01 -12.80 -0.01
C GLY A 343 -12.34 -14.29 0.17
N LYS A 344 -13.09 -14.64 1.23
CA LYS A 344 -13.59 -16.00 1.45
C LYS A 344 -14.74 -16.34 0.53
N VAL A 345 -15.72 -15.44 0.38
CA VAL A 345 -16.84 -15.56 -0.56
C VAL A 345 -16.34 -15.82 -1.96
N MET A 346 -15.34 -15.05 -2.41
CA MET A 346 -14.73 -15.23 -3.72
C MET A 346 -14.17 -16.64 -3.92
N GLY A 347 -13.49 -17.22 -2.92
CA GLY A 347 -13.02 -18.61 -2.99
C GLY A 347 -14.14 -19.63 -2.90
N TYR A 348 -15.15 -19.35 -2.07
CA TYR A 348 -16.31 -20.21 -1.84
C TYR A 348 -17.24 -20.30 -3.06
N ALA A 349 -17.34 -19.23 -3.84
CA ALA A 349 -18.12 -19.17 -5.08
C ALA A 349 -17.70 -20.27 -6.09
N GLY A 350 -16.44 -20.71 -6.08
CA GLY A 350 -15.97 -21.80 -6.93
C GLY A 350 -16.56 -23.18 -6.60
N LEU A 351 -17.21 -23.35 -5.45
CA LEU A 351 -17.86 -24.60 -5.04
C LEU A 351 -19.30 -24.76 -5.57
N GLY A 352 -19.91 -23.68 -6.04
CA GLY A 352 -21.31 -23.65 -6.48
C GLY A 352 -21.47 -23.62 -7.99
N ARG A 353 -22.70 -23.83 -8.44
CA ARG A 353 -23.12 -23.54 -9.83
C ARG A 353 -23.86 -22.21 -9.88
N VAL A 354 -23.65 -21.46 -10.96
CA VAL A 354 -24.51 -20.32 -11.28
C VAL A 354 -25.90 -20.85 -11.65
N ARG A 355 -26.94 -20.27 -11.04
CA ARG A 355 -28.34 -20.54 -11.38
C ARG A 355 -28.91 -19.34 -12.13
N ASP A 356 -29.27 -19.53 -13.39
CA ASP A 356 -29.72 -18.45 -14.27
C ASP A 356 -31.02 -17.83 -13.74
N GLU A 357 -31.91 -18.66 -13.17
CA GLU A 357 -33.17 -18.24 -12.56
C GLU A 357 -33.00 -17.38 -11.30
N TRP A 358 -31.79 -17.32 -10.71
CA TRP A 358 -31.47 -16.50 -9.55
C TRP A 358 -30.76 -15.19 -9.91
N LEU A 359 -30.34 -15.04 -11.16
CA LEU A 359 -29.40 -14.00 -11.56
C LEU A 359 -29.98 -12.59 -11.41
N GLU A 360 -31.26 -12.39 -11.72
CA GLU A 360 -31.94 -11.10 -11.55
C GLU A 360 -31.98 -10.66 -10.08
N TYR A 361 -32.34 -11.57 -9.18
CA TYR A 361 -32.31 -11.33 -7.73
C TYR A 361 -30.90 -11.00 -7.23
N ALA A 362 -29.90 -11.74 -7.71
CA ALA A 362 -28.50 -11.51 -7.36
C ALA A 362 -27.99 -10.15 -7.86
N ARG A 363 -28.39 -9.72 -9.06
CA ARG A 363 -28.08 -8.39 -9.62
C ARG A 363 -28.75 -7.28 -8.82
N HIS A 364 -30.01 -7.46 -8.44
CA HIS A 364 -30.72 -6.53 -7.56
C HIS A 364 -30.04 -6.42 -6.19
N PHE A 365 -29.65 -7.54 -5.59
CA PHE A 365 -28.91 -7.57 -4.32
C PHE A 365 -27.60 -6.77 -4.41
N MET A 366 -26.83 -6.90 -5.49
CA MET A 366 -25.55 -6.18 -5.67
C MET A 366 -25.71 -4.66 -5.76
N LYS A 367 -26.83 -4.17 -6.30
CA LYS A 367 -27.10 -2.73 -6.46
C LYS A 367 -27.78 -2.11 -5.25
N TYR A 368 -28.74 -2.81 -4.65
CA TYR A 368 -29.71 -2.18 -3.75
C TYR A 368 -29.66 -2.70 -2.32
N SER A 369 -28.74 -3.60 -1.99
CA SER A 369 -28.51 -3.96 -0.59
C SER A 369 -27.83 -2.84 0.22
N ASP A 370 -27.44 -1.73 -0.45
CA ASP A 370 -26.66 -0.62 0.10
C ASP A 370 -27.45 0.47 0.86
N GLY A 371 -28.79 0.47 0.85
CA GLY A 371 -29.60 1.43 1.64
C GLY A 371 -29.38 1.38 3.17
N LEU A 372 -28.35 0.66 3.63
CA LEU A 372 -28.14 0.11 4.95
C LEU A 372 -26.67 0.16 5.42
N ILE A 373 -25.78 0.94 4.81
CA ILE A 373 -24.50 1.30 5.46
C ILE A 373 -24.69 2.58 6.28
N ARG A 374 -25.42 2.44 7.38
CA ARG A 374 -24.73 2.67 8.64
C ARG A 374 -24.35 1.28 9.09
N ILE A 375 -23.07 1.01 9.36
CA ILE A 375 -22.72 -0.02 10.33
C ILE A 375 -23.42 0.45 11.61
N ALA A 376 -24.66 0.00 11.79
CA ALA A 376 -25.48 0.49 12.87
C ALA A 376 -24.80 0.04 14.16
N PRO A 377 -24.89 0.83 15.24
CA PRO A 377 -24.61 0.31 16.58
C PRO A 377 -25.33 -1.03 16.73
N MET A 378 -24.69 -2.03 17.34
CA MET A 378 -25.20 -3.39 17.50
C MET A 378 -26.66 -3.47 18.00
N GLU A 379 -27.14 -2.40 18.63
CA GLU A 379 -28.51 -2.17 19.11
C GLU A 379 -29.58 -2.20 18.00
N ARG A 380 -29.19 -2.14 16.72
CA ARG A 380 -30.09 -2.18 15.56
C ARG A 380 -29.90 -3.41 14.66
N ILE A 381 -29.16 -4.42 15.10
CA ILE A 381 -29.04 -5.70 14.35
C ILE A 381 -30.38 -6.45 14.30
N ASP A 382 -31.27 -6.16 15.25
CA ASP A 382 -32.63 -6.69 15.33
C ASP A 382 -33.67 -5.75 14.67
N GLU A 383 -33.25 -4.56 14.19
CA GLU A 383 -34.15 -3.68 13.43
C GLU A 383 -34.27 -4.19 11.98
N PRO A 384 -35.50 -4.14 11.43
CA PRO A 384 -35.76 -4.54 10.07
C PRO A 384 -35.00 -3.70 9.03
N TRP A 385 -34.18 -4.36 8.22
CA TRP A 385 -33.28 -3.73 7.26
C TRP A 385 -34.04 -3.31 5.99
N LEU A 386 -34.39 -2.03 5.91
CA LEU A 386 -35.12 -1.40 4.81
C LEU A 386 -34.31 -1.38 3.49
N GLY A 387 -34.50 -2.38 2.63
CA GLY A 387 -34.49 -2.12 1.19
C GLY A 387 -35.93 -1.89 0.70
N ARG A 388 -36.14 -1.61 -0.58
CA ARG A 388 -37.46 -1.77 -1.23
C ARG A 388 -37.41 -2.92 -2.23
N ASP A 389 -38.54 -3.61 -2.45
CA ASP A 389 -38.66 -4.56 -3.55
C ASP A 389 -38.93 -3.84 -4.89
N GLU A 390 -39.06 -4.62 -5.96
CA GLU A 390 -39.38 -4.15 -7.32
C GLU A 390 -40.74 -3.42 -7.43
N TRP A 391 -41.57 -3.44 -6.37
CA TRP A 391 -42.89 -2.80 -6.29
C TRP A 391 -42.90 -1.58 -5.36
N GLY A 392 -41.75 -1.21 -4.78
CA GLY A 392 -41.61 -0.05 -3.90
C GLY A 392 -42.00 -0.32 -2.44
N GLU A 393 -42.29 -1.57 -2.06
CA GLU A 393 -42.60 -1.93 -0.68
C GLU A 393 -41.32 -2.10 0.15
N PRO A 394 -41.25 -1.56 1.39
CA PRO A 394 -40.10 -1.75 2.26
C PRO A 394 -39.95 -3.23 2.65
N TRP A 395 -38.73 -3.78 2.56
CA TRP A 395 -38.37 -5.06 3.18
C TRP A 395 -38.40 -4.88 4.71
N GLU A 396 -39.58 -4.98 5.30
CA GLU A 396 -39.87 -4.68 6.72
C GLU A 396 -39.16 -5.61 7.73
N ARG A 397 -38.19 -6.46 7.36
CA ARG A 397 -37.38 -7.31 8.28
C ARG A 397 -35.91 -7.52 7.92
N GLY A 398 -35.43 -6.94 6.82
CA GLY A 398 -34.12 -7.30 6.28
C GLY A 398 -34.07 -8.69 5.66
N ILE A 399 -33.06 -8.92 4.83
CA ILE A 399 -32.90 -10.17 4.09
C ILE A 399 -32.15 -11.17 4.98
N THR A 400 -32.85 -12.17 5.52
CA THR A 400 -32.21 -13.34 6.13
C THR A 400 -31.85 -14.39 5.07
N ARG A 401 -30.99 -15.35 5.44
CA ARG A 401 -30.71 -16.54 4.61
C ARG A 401 -32.01 -17.25 4.19
N ASP A 402 -32.95 -17.38 5.12
CA ASP A 402 -34.25 -18.00 4.84
C ASP A 402 -35.11 -17.11 3.95
N ASP A 403 -35.00 -15.78 4.04
CA ASP A 403 -35.74 -14.88 3.14
C ASP A 403 -35.18 -14.94 1.72
N VAL A 404 -33.86 -15.05 1.54
CA VAL A 404 -33.27 -15.35 0.23
C VAL A 404 -33.89 -16.62 -0.33
N TRP A 405 -33.90 -17.72 0.43
CA TRP A 405 -34.44 -18.99 -0.08
C TRP A 405 -35.96 -19.01 -0.29
N LYS A 406 -36.74 -18.25 0.49
CA LYS A 406 -38.19 -18.11 0.27
C LYS A 406 -38.53 -17.44 -1.05
N HIS A 407 -37.66 -16.56 -1.54
CA HIS A 407 -37.87 -15.80 -2.77
C HIS A 407 -37.16 -16.40 -3.99
N LEU A 408 -36.27 -17.37 -3.79
CA LEU A 408 -35.59 -18.05 -4.87
C LEU A 408 -36.30 -19.37 -5.22
N PRO A 409 -36.39 -19.72 -6.53
CA PRO A 409 -36.78 -21.07 -6.93
C PRO A 409 -35.79 -22.11 -6.37
N VAL A 410 -36.28 -23.04 -5.54
CA VAL A 410 -35.50 -24.13 -4.95
C VAL A 410 -36.03 -25.48 -5.42
N ASP A 411 -35.13 -26.39 -5.78
CA ASP A 411 -35.44 -27.78 -6.09
C ASP A 411 -35.47 -28.63 -4.81
N ASP A 412 -36.46 -29.54 -4.70
CA ASP A 412 -36.69 -30.37 -3.50
C ASP A 412 -35.48 -31.24 -3.08
N ALA A 413 -34.54 -31.47 -3.99
CA ALA A 413 -33.34 -32.27 -3.75
C ALA A 413 -32.15 -31.47 -3.17
N SER A 414 -32.20 -30.13 -3.16
CA SER A 414 -31.11 -29.30 -2.66
C SER A 414 -31.13 -29.17 -1.15
N ASN A 415 -29.95 -29.33 -0.53
CA ASN A 415 -29.76 -29.00 0.89
C ASN A 415 -29.25 -27.56 1.06
N ALA A 416 -29.40 -27.04 2.28
CA ALA A 416 -28.96 -25.71 2.71
C ALA A 416 -27.54 -25.33 2.26
N THR A 417 -26.58 -26.26 2.37
CA THR A 417 -25.18 -26.01 1.98
C THR A 417 -25.03 -25.85 0.47
N THR A 418 -25.74 -26.64 -0.32
CA THR A 418 -25.71 -26.55 -1.79
C THR A 418 -26.31 -25.23 -2.25
N LEU A 419 -27.42 -24.80 -1.63
CA LEU A 419 -28.04 -23.51 -1.91
C LEU A 419 -27.11 -22.33 -1.58
N ASP A 420 -26.39 -22.38 -0.45
CA ASP A 420 -25.40 -21.36 -0.08
C ASP A 420 -24.27 -21.25 -1.14
N ARG A 421 -23.76 -22.39 -1.61
CA ARG A 421 -22.70 -22.44 -2.63
C ARG A 421 -23.18 -21.87 -3.96
N ASP A 422 -24.37 -22.29 -4.42
CA ASP A 422 -24.97 -21.82 -5.66
C ASP A 422 -25.31 -20.32 -5.59
N TRP A 423 -25.72 -19.83 -4.42
CA TRP A 423 -25.98 -18.41 -4.20
C TRP A 423 -24.70 -17.59 -4.26
N ALA A 424 -23.62 -18.07 -3.62
CA ALA A 424 -22.31 -17.42 -3.71
C ALA A 424 -21.79 -17.36 -5.15
N ALA A 425 -21.93 -18.45 -5.93
CA ALA A 425 -21.55 -18.50 -7.34
C ALA A 425 -22.39 -17.53 -8.19
N THR A 426 -23.72 -17.52 -7.99
CA THR A 426 -24.64 -16.65 -8.75
C THR A 426 -24.42 -15.17 -8.40
N ALA A 427 -24.22 -14.84 -7.12
CA ALA A 427 -23.94 -13.49 -6.69
C ALA A 427 -22.57 -12.98 -7.18
N GLN A 428 -21.54 -13.83 -7.18
CA GLN A 428 -20.27 -13.53 -7.84
C GLN A 428 -20.48 -13.24 -9.34
N ARG A 429 -21.32 -14.03 -10.02
CA ARG A 429 -21.65 -13.79 -11.43
C ARG A 429 -22.41 -12.48 -11.64
N ALA A 430 -23.32 -12.12 -10.74
CA ALA A 430 -24.03 -10.85 -10.79
C ALA A 430 -23.07 -9.67 -10.61
N PHE A 431 -22.12 -9.75 -9.67
CA PHE A 431 -21.08 -8.75 -9.48
C PHE A 431 -20.28 -8.52 -10.77
N GLU A 432 -19.84 -9.58 -11.45
CA GLU A 432 -19.16 -9.49 -12.75
C GLU A 432 -19.97 -8.76 -13.81
N LEU A 433 -21.25 -9.10 -13.95
CA LEU A 433 -22.13 -8.52 -14.97
C LEU A 433 -22.42 -7.04 -14.71
N GLU A 434 -22.60 -6.66 -13.45
CA GLU A 434 -22.88 -5.27 -13.09
C GLU A 434 -21.66 -4.37 -13.25
N VAL A 435 -20.47 -4.84 -12.88
CA VAL A 435 -19.23 -4.12 -13.14
C VAL A 435 -18.99 -3.99 -14.65
N ARG A 436 -19.27 -5.04 -15.43
CA ARG A 436 -19.22 -4.95 -16.89
C ARG A 436 -20.18 -3.89 -17.44
N ALA A 437 -21.43 -3.87 -16.97
CA ALA A 437 -22.43 -2.93 -17.47
C ALA A 437 -22.02 -1.46 -17.28
N LEU A 438 -21.31 -1.14 -16.19
CA LEU A 438 -20.71 0.18 -15.96
C LEU A 438 -19.64 0.55 -16.99
N LEU A 439 -18.84 -0.43 -17.41
CA LEU A 439 -17.69 -0.19 -18.28
C LEU A 439 -18.01 -0.31 -19.77
N GLU A 440 -19.06 -1.05 -20.11
CA GLU A 440 -19.45 -1.37 -21.48
C GLU A 440 -19.62 -0.14 -22.40
N PRO A 441 -20.24 0.98 -21.97
CA PRO A 441 -20.33 2.20 -22.79
C PRO A 441 -18.98 2.77 -23.23
N TYR A 442 -17.93 2.61 -22.42
CA TYR A 442 -16.61 3.18 -22.69
C TYR A 442 -15.78 2.33 -23.66
N PHE A 443 -16.03 1.02 -23.71
CA PHE A 443 -15.33 0.11 -24.64
C PHE A 443 -16.08 -0.08 -25.96
N LEU A 444 -17.42 0.00 -25.97
CA LEU A 444 -18.22 -0.16 -27.20
C LEU A 444 -18.22 1.08 -28.10
N THR A 445 -17.93 2.26 -27.57
CA THR A 445 -17.95 3.54 -28.32
C THR A 445 -16.67 3.82 -29.11
N GLY A 446 -15.66 2.96 -29.01
CA GLY A 446 -14.36 3.13 -29.68
C GLY A 446 -13.46 4.17 -29.01
N ALA A 447 -13.67 4.45 -27.72
CA ALA A 447 -12.82 5.37 -26.96
C ALA A 447 -11.35 4.89 -26.93
N PRO A 448 -10.37 5.80 -26.97
CA PRO A 448 -8.96 5.47 -27.24
C PRO A 448 -8.19 4.96 -26.00
N TYR A 449 -8.82 4.14 -25.16
CA TYR A 449 -8.16 3.62 -23.95
C TYR A 449 -7.23 2.46 -24.30
N ASP A 450 -6.00 2.48 -23.78
CA ASP A 450 -4.99 1.44 -24.00
C ASP A 450 -4.97 0.37 -22.89
N GLY A 451 -5.81 0.55 -21.86
CA GLY A 451 -6.04 -0.43 -20.80
C GLY A 451 -7.10 0.02 -19.78
N LEU A 452 -7.48 -0.91 -18.92
CA LEU A 452 -8.39 -0.69 -17.79
C LEU A 452 -7.61 -0.81 -16.48
N ALA A 453 -7.54 0.27 -15.71
CA ALA A 453 -6.90 0.27 -14.40
C ALA A 453 -7.96 0.23 -13.29
N MET A 454 -7.90 -0.81 -12.46
CA MET A 454 -8.87 -1.15 -11.43
C MET A 454 -8.29 -0.83 -10.05
N THR A 455 -9.05 -0.15 -9.20
CA THR A 455 -8.63 0.27 -7.85
C THR A 455 -9.83 0.37 -6.90
N GLY A 456 -9.60 0.52 -5.60
CA GLY A 456 -10.59 0.31 -4.55
C GLY A 456 -10.66 -1.15 -4.08
N GLY A 457 -11.23 -1.40 -2.90
CA GLY A 457 -11.27 -2.74 -2.28
C GLY A 457 -11.92 -3.81 -3.16
N CYS A 458 -12.86 -3.43 -4.02
CA CYS A 458 -13.51 -4.33 -4.97
C CYS A 458 -12.54 -4.88 -6.05
N ALA A 459 -11.44 -4.19 -6.35
CA ALA A 459 -10.44 -4.64 -7.33
C ALA A 459 -9.58 -5.82 -6.81
N LEU A 460 -9.73 -6.21 -5.54
CA LEU A 460 -9.20 -7.47 -5.02
C LEU A 460 -9.96 -8.71 -5.55
N ASN A 461 -11.11 -8.52 -6.22
CA ASN A 461 -11.89 -9.59 -6.83
C ASN A 461 -11.23 -10.07 -8.13
N VAL A 462 -10.37 -11.08 -8.01
CA VAL A 462 -9.58 -11.61 -9.13
C VAL A 462 -10.41 -12.30 -10.21
N ILE A 463 -11.61 -12.79 -9.84
CA ILE A 463 -12.54 -13.41 -10.77
C ILE A 463 -13.14 -12.32 -11.67
N ALA A 464 -13.56 -11.20 -11.08
CA ALA A 464 -14.05 -10.05 -11.83
C ALA A 464 -12.97 -9.45 -12.73
N ASN A 465 -11.74 -9.25 -12.24
CA ASN A 465 -10.63 -8.73 -13.05
C ASN A 465 -10.39 -9.58 -14.31
N SER A 466 -10.38 -10.91 -14.15
CA SER A 466 -10.17 -11.86 -15.26
C SER A 466 -11.38 -11.97 -16.20
N TYR A 467 -12.58 -11.77 -15.67
CA TYR A 467 -13.79 -11.67 -16.46
C TYR A 467 -13.72 -10.46 -17.40
N LEU A 468 -13.42 -9.27 -16.84
CA LEU A 468 -13.36 -8.01 -17.58
C LEU A 468 -12.26 -8.01 -18.65
N GLU A 469 -11.07 -8.52 -18.32
CA GLU A 469 -9.96 -8.68 -19.28
C GLU A 469 -10.41 -9.48 -20.51
N ARG A 470 -11.11 -10.60 -20.28
CA ARG A 470 -11.57 -11.48 -21.36
C ARG A 470 -12.72 -10.88 -22.17
N VAL A 471 -13.72 -10.30 -21.53
CA VAL A 471 -14.93 -9.83 -22.25
C VAL A 471 -14.70 -8.55 -23.04
N PHE A 472 -13.83 -7.67 -22.54
CA PHE A 472 -13.45 -6.46 -23.26
C PHE A 472 -12.24 -6.66 -24.16
N ALA A 473 -11.50 -7.77 -24.01
CA ALA A 473 -10.25 -8.03 -24.74
C ALA A 473 -9.25 -6.87 -24.59
N VAL A 474 -9.16 -6.32 -23.38
CA VAL A 474 -8.24 -5.23 -23.01
C VAL A 474 -7.32 -5.66 -21.90
N ASN A 475 -6.13 -5.05 -21.83
CA ASN A 475 -5.25 -5.26 -20.68
C ASN A 475 -5.90 -4.64 -19.44
N VAL A 476 -6.00 -5.43 -18.38
CA VAL A 476 -6.47 -4.97 -17.07
C VAL A 476 -5.27 -4.85 -16.13
N TYR A 477 -5.27 -3.84 -15.27
CA TYR A 477 -4.26 -3.65 -14.24
C TYR A 477 -4.92 -3.42 -12.89
N ALA A 478 -4.48 -4.14 -11.86
CA ALA A 478 -4.77 -3.80 -10.48
C ALA A 478 -3.43 -3.66 -9.74
N PRO A 479 -3.21 -2.57 -8.98
CA PRO A 479 -1.97 -2.36 -8.22
C PRO A 479 -1.81 -3.40 -7.11
N PRO A 480 -0.62 -3.53 -6.49
CA PRO A 480 -0.39 -4.54 -5.45
C PRO A 480 -1.25 -4.34 -4.19
N HIS A 481 -1.61 -3.09 -3.87
CA HIS A 481 -2.62 -2.75 -2.87
C HIS A 481 -3.72 -1.85 -3.48
N PRO A 482 -4.78 -2.43 -4.06
CA PRO A 482 -5.85 -1.62 -4.65
C PRO A 482 -6.86 -1.12 -3.62
N GLY A 483 -7.00 -1.77 -2.46
CA GLY A 483 -7.84 -1.30 -1.36
C GLY A 483 -7.18 -0.17 -0.56
N ASP A 484 -7.75 0.16 0.59
CA ASP A 484 -7.47 1.40 1.33
C ASP A 484 -6.02 1.60 1.82
N GLY A 485 -5.25 0.54 2.03
CA GLY A 485 -3.80 0.66 2.25
C GLY A 485 -3.04 1.31 1.07
N GLY A 486 -3.66 1.38 -0.12
CA GLY A 486 -3.20 2.12 -1.31
C GLY A 486 -3.39 3.64 -1.23
N LEU A 487 -4.30 4.12 -0.38
CA LEU A 487 -4.71 5.53 -0.34
C LEU A 487 -3.59 6.47 0.07
N SER A 488 -2.70 6.04 0.98
CA SER A 488 -1.57 6.86 1.39
C SER A 488 -0.65 7.23 0.22
N VAL A 489 -0.38 6.29 -0.68
CA VAL A 489 0.41 6.53 -1.90
C VAL A 489 -0.35 7.47 -2.86
N GLY A 490 -1.62 7.17 -3.12
CA GLY A 490 -2.46 7.98 -3.99
C GLY A 490 -2.58 9.44 -3.51
N ALA A 491 -2.79 9.63 -2.21
CA ALA A 491 -2.86 10.93 -1.57
C ALA A 491 -1.57 11.74 -1.73
N ALA A 492 -0.41 11.11 -1.49
CA ALA A 492 0.87 11.77 -1.64
C ALA A 492 1.13 12.17 -3.11
N TRP A 493 0.75 11.32 -4.06
CA TRP A 493 0.91 11.59 -5.48
C TRP A 493 -0.02 12.67 -6.05
N GLN A 494 -1.14 12.98 -5.38
CA GLN A 494 -1.94 14.16 -5.74
C GLN A 494 -1.16 15.47 -5.54
N LEU A 495 -0.29 15.53 -4.52
CA LEU A 495 0.59 16.68 -4.29
C LEU A 495 1.90 16.60 -5.07
N ARG A 496 2.50 15.41 -5.14
CA ARG A 496 3.79 15.20 -5.79
C ARG A 496 3.81 13.93 -6.61
N ARG A 497 3.60 14.08 -7.92
CA ARG A 497 3.55 13.00 -8.90
C ARG A 497 4.93 12.38 -9.16
N PRO A 498 5.01 11.07 -9.48
CA PRO A 498 6.27 10.45 -9.87
C PRO A 498 6.72 10.92 -11.26
N ALA A 499 8.03 11.11 -11.45
CA ALA A 499 8.61 11.40 -12.76
C ALA A 499 8.58 10.19 -13.72
N SER A 500 8.57 8.97 -13.16
CA SER A 500 8.55 7.72 -13.91
C SER A 500 7.91 6.62 -13.07
N ARG A 501 7.21 5.70 -13.72
CA ARG A 501 6.66 4.50 -13.08
C ARG A 501 7.77 3.66 -12.43
N LYS A 502 7.59 3.28 -11.16
CA LYS A 502 8.40 2.27 -10.47
C LYS A 502 7.48 1.23 -9.82
N PRO A 503 7.77 -0.07 -9.92
CA PRO A 503 6.92 -1.09 -9.31
C PRO A 503 6.82 -0.90 -7.79
N LEU A 504 5.59 -0.89 -7.27
CA LEU A 504 5.31 -0.71 -5.84
C LEU A 504 5.32 -2.03 -5.05
N GLN A 505 5.51 -3.17 -5.72
CA GLN A 505 5.28 -4.50 -5.15
C GLN A 505 6.06 -4.77 -3.86
N HIS A 506 7.23 -4.16 -3.67
CA HIS A 506 8.08 -4.30 -2.47
C HIS A 506 8.38 -2.94 -1.82
N ALA A 507 7.42 -2.01 -1.88
CA ALA A 507 7.54 -0.67 -1.29
C ALA A 507 7.50 -0.67 0.25
N GLY A 508 7.20 -1.81 0.88
CA GLY A 508 7.23 -1.97 2.34
C GLY A 508 8.62 -1.79 2.96
N PRO A 509 8.72 -1.73 4.30
CA PRO A 509 10.00 -1.69 5.01
C PRO A 509 10.74 -3.03 4.96
N ALA A 510 12.02 -3.03 5.34
CA ALA A 510 12.70 -4.27 5.76
C ALA A 510 12.09 -4.80 7.08
N LEU A 511 12.67 -5.85 7.66
CA LEU A 511 12.26 -6.31 9.00
C LEU A 511 12.46 -5.16 10.01
N PHE A 512 11.48 -4.96 10.90
CA PHE A 512 11.55 -3.89 11.90
C PHE A 512 12.62 -4.11 12.97
N ASP A 513 13.01 -5.36 13.18
CA ASP A 513 14.03 -5.82 14.13
C ASP A 513 15.28 -6.36 13.41
N LEU A 514 15.54 -5.90 12.18
CA LEU A 514 16.68 -6.37 11.37
C LEU A 514 18.02 -6.21 12.11
N ASP A 515 18.20 -5.10 12.83
CA ASP A 515 19.41 -4.82 13.60
C ASP A 515 19.63 -5.81 14.77
N SER A 516 18.56 -6.47 15.20
CA SER A 516 18.55 -7.48 16.26
C SER A 516 18.48 -8.92 15.71
N LEU A 517 18.57 -9.11 14.38
CA LEU A 517 18.38 -10.42 13.74
C LEU A 517 19.31 -11.50 14.32
N GLU A 518 20.61 -11.23 14.42
CA GLU A 518 21.59 -12.21 14.94
C GLU A 518 21.28 -12.56 16.40
N ALA A 519 20.97 -11.57 17.24
CA ALA A 519 20.58 -11.80 18.64
C ALA A 519 19.30 -12.65 18.75
N HIS A 520 18.33 -12.46 17.85
CA HIS A 520 17.14 -13.31 17.79
C HIS A 520 17.43 -14.74 17.35
N ILE A 521 18.35 -14.94 16.40
CA ILE A 521 18.78 -16.27 15.94
C ILE A 521 19.55 -17.01 17.05
N ASP A 522 20.46 -16.32 17.74
CA ASP A 522 21.23 -16.89 18.85
C ASP A 522 20.29 -17.30 19.98
N ALA A 523 19.40 -16.40 20.41
CA ALA A 523 18.41 -16.70 21.44
C ALA A 523 17.48 -17.84 21.04
N PHE A 524 17.11 -17.96 19.76
CA PHE A 524 16.34 -19.10 19.27
C PHE A 524 17.15 -20.40 19.37
N SER A 525 18.41 -20.37 18.94
CA SER A 525 19.29 -21.56 18.93
C SER A 525 19.59 -22.07 20.35
N GLU A 526 19.76 -21.18 21.33
CA GLU A 526 20.03 -21.52 22.73
C GLU A 526 18.79 -22.08 23.46
N ASN A 527 17.60 -21.58 23.14
CA ASN A 527 16.38 -21.91 23.88
C ASN A 527 15.51 -22.98 23.21
N HIS A 528 15.82 -23.38 21.98
CA HIS A 528 15.05 -24.39 21.26
C HIS A 528 15.50 -25.80 21.63
N THR A 529 14.54 -26.72 21.76
CA THR A 529 14.81 -28.09 22.24
C THR A 529 15.29 -29.03 21.15
N GLU A 530 15.00 -28.73 19.89
CA GLU A 530 15.46 -29.49 18.73
C GLU A 530 16.85 -28.99 18.29
N ASN A 531 17.57 -29.81 17.52
CA ASN A 531 18.81 -29.38 16.89
C ASN A 531 18.55 -28.17 15.99
N VAL A 532 19.29 -27.09 16.17
CA VAL A 532 19.20 -25.89 15.32
C VAL A 532 20.47 -25.78 14.50
N ARG A 533 20.31 -25.72 13.18
CA ARG A 533 21.43 -25.47 12.25
C ARG A 533 21.25 -24.09 11.63
N VAL A 534 22.22 -23.21 11.89
CA VAL A 534 22.30 -21.88 11.28
C VAL A 534 23.39 -21.89 10.22
N ARG A 535 23.05 -21.47 8.99
CA ARG A 535 24.01 -21.33 7.89
C ARG A 535 23.97 -19.93 7.33
N ARG A 536 25.14 -19.41 6.98
CA ARG A 536 25.31 -18.23 6.14
C ARG A 536 25.75 -18.69 4.76
N LEU A 537 24.99 -18.33 3.73
CA LEU A 537 25.21 -18.78 2.36
C LEU A 537 25.23 -17.57 1.42
N ASP A 538 26.06 -17.62 0.38
CA ASP A 538 25.90 -16.69 -0.74
C ASP A 538 24.59 -16.98 -1.50
N GLU A 539 24.20 -16.07 -2.40
CA GLU A 539 22.90 -16.12 -3.06
C GLU A 539 22.69 -17.43 -3.84
N ASP A 540 23.67 -17.87 -4.62
CA ASP A 540 23.51 -19.05 -5.47
C ASP A 540 23.48 -20.33 -4.62
N ALA A 541 24.35 -20.46 -3.62
CA ALA A 541 24.32 -21.58 -2.67
C ALA A 541 23.03 -21.62 -1.84
N LEU A 542 22.49 -20.45 -1.47
CA LEU A 542 21.21 -20.33 -0.79
C LEU A 542 20.06 -20.82 -1.67
N ILE A 543 20.02 -20.38 -2.93
CA ILE A 543 18.99 -20.79 -3.88
C ILE A 543 19.00 -22.30 -4.07
N GLU A 544 20.17 -22.91 -4.27
CA GLU A 544 20.28 -24.36 -4.43
C GLU A 544 19.84 -25.11 -3.16
N ALA A 545 20.27 -24.66 -1.98
CA ALA A 545 19.87 -25.26 -0.71
C ALA A 545 18.36 -25.18 -0.44
N VAL A 546 17.75 -24.03 -0.73
CA VAL A 546 16.30 -23.82 -0.59
C VAL A 546 15.54 -24.66 -1.62
N ALA A 547 16.02 -24.72 -2.87
CA ALA A 547 15.42 -25.55 -3.91
C ALA A 547 15.48 -27.05 -3.59
N ASP A 548 16.60 -27.54 -3.06
CA ASP A 548 16.75 -28.93 -2.60
C ASP A 548 15.77 -29.25 -1.46
N ALA A 549 15.70 -28.39 -0.46
CA ALA A 549 14.79 -28.58 0.67
C ALA A 549 13.32 -28.56 0.20
N LEU A 550 12.92 -27.59 -0.62
CA LEU A 550 11.57 -27.52 -1.20
C LEU A 550 11.25 -28.77 -2.03
N ALA A 551 12.15 -29.22 -2.91
CA ALA A 551 11.96 -30.43 -3.71
C ALA A 551 11.88 -31.70 -2.84
N GLY A 552 12.57 -31.71 -1.69
CA GLY A 552 12.47 -32.74 -0.66
C GLY A 552 11.17 -32.71 0.17
N GLY A 553 10.26 -31.77 -0.12
CA GLY A 553 8.96 -31.66 0.55
C GLY A 553 8.95 -30.73 1.77
N ALA A 554 9.95 -29.86 1.91
CA ALA A 554 9.98 -28.85 2.96
C ALA A 554 8.93 -27.77 2.77
N ILE A 555 8.47 -27.23 3.90
CA ILE A 555 7.77 -25.95 3.97
C ILE A 555 8.74 -24.95 4.58
N ILE A 556 9.07 -23.92 3.80
CA ILE A 556 10.10 -22.94 4.16
C ILE A 556 9.48 -21.56 4.31
N GLY A 557 9.76 -20.91 5.43
CA GLY A 557 9.47 -19.48 5.61
C GLY A 557 10.56 -18.62 4.97
N VAL A 558 10.16 -17.60 4.23
CA VAL A 558 11.06 -16.65 3.57
C VAL A 558 10.74 -15.25 4.09
N ALA A 559 11.72 -14.63 4.74
CA ALA A 559 11.65 -13.28 5.28
C ALA A 559 12.89 -12.48 4.83
N ARG A 560 12.84 -11.95 3.61
CA ARG A 560 14.01 -11.33 2.95
C ARG A 560 13.73 -9.89 2.55
N SER A 561 14.73 -9.02 2.69
CA SER A 561 14.74 -7.65 2.15
C SER A 561 13.47 -6.86 2.54
N ARG A 562 13.12 -5.85 1.74
CA ARG A 562 11.89 -5.05 1.89
C ARG A 562 10.65 -5.88 1.59
N THR A 563 9.65 -5.86 2.48
CA THR A 563 8.41 -6.61 2.33
C THR A 563 7.54 -6.09 1.19
N GLU A 564 6.67 -6.98 0.73
CA GLU A 564 5.60 -6.69 -0.22
C GLU A 564 4.62 -5.63 0.28
N PHE A 565 4.13 -4.78 -0.63
CA PHE A 565 3.04 -3.85 -0.37
C PHE A 565 1.70 -4.50 -0.71
N GLY A 566 0.75 -4.55 0.22
CA GLY A 566 -0.58 -5.13 -0.04
C GLY A 566 -0.83 -6.51 0.55
N PRO A 567 -2.07 -7.00 0.47
CA PRO A 567 -2.56 -8.12 1.27
C PRO A 567 -2.04 -9.49 0.82
N ARG A 568 -1.20 -9.54 -0.22
CA ARG A 568 -0.69 -10.77 -0.83
C ARG A 568 0.80 -10.86 -0.57
N ALA A 569 1.26 -12.02 -0.09
CA ALA A 569 2.68 -12.31 -0.09
C ALA A 569 3.18 -12.56 -1.51
N LEU A 570 4.29 -11.93 -1.88
CA LEU A 570 4.85 -11.90 -3.23
C LEU A 570 6.30 -12.41 -3.26
N GLY A 571 6.67 -13.26 -2.31
CA GLY A 571 7.96 -13.96 -2.26
C GLY A 571 8.93 -13.47 -1.20
N ARG A 572 8.59 -12.41 -0.45
CA ARG A 572 9.49 -11.79 0.54
C ARG A 572 9.07 -11.97 1.99
N ARG A 573 7.78 -12.17 2.25
CA ARG A 573 7.22 -12.68 3.52
C ARG A 573 6.30 -13.85 3.21
N SER A 574 6.89 -14.95 2.77
CA SER A 574 6.17 -16.07 2.16
C SER A 574 6.46 -17.40 2.83
N LEU A 575 5.44 -18.25 2.94
CA LEU A 575 5.63 -19.68 3.11
C LEU A 575 5.62 -20.31 1.73
N LEU A 576 6.70 -21.01 1.40
CA LEU A 576 6.91 -21.67 0.12
C LEU A 576 6.88 -23.19 0.29
N ALA A 577 6.27 -23.88 -0.68
CA ALA A 577 6.24 -25.33 -0.77
C ALA A 577 6.11 -25.78 -2.22
N VAL A 578 6.55 -26.99 -2.54
CA VAL A 578 6.28 -27.60 -3.85
C VAL A 578 4.82 -28.05 -3.97
N PRO A 579 4.16 -27.86 -5.12
CA PRO A 579 2.76 -28.22 -5.35
C PRO A 579 2.55 -29.72 -5.62
N VAL A 580 3.02 -30.58 -4.71
CA VAL A 580 2.76 -32.04 -4.76
C VAL A 580 1.43 -32.37 -4.10
N VAL A 581 0.88 -33.56 -4.36
CA VAL A 581 -0.38 -34.02 -3.75
C VAL A 581 -0.28 -33.94 -2.22
N GLY A 582 -1.24 -33.25 -1.59
CA GLY A 582 -1.30 -33.05 -0.14
C GLY A 582 -0.69 -31.73 0.35
N ALA A 583 0.08 -31.02 -0.49
CA ALA A 583 0.65 -29.71 -0.17
C ALA A 583 -0.40 -28.66 0.19
N ARG A 584 -1.54 -28.61 -0.52
CA ARG A 584 -2.64 -27.70 -0.20
C ARG A 584 -3.21 -27.99 1.19
N HIS A 585 -3.39 -29.26 1.53
CA HIS A 585 -3.87 -29.66 2.85
C HIS A 585 -2.87 -29.25 3.93
N ALA A 586 -1.59 -29.60 3.77
CA ALA A 586 -0.54 -29.24 4.71
C ALA A 586 -0.43 -27.71 4.91
N MET A 587 -0.50 -26.92 3.83
CA MET A 587 -0.56 -25.46 3.90
C MET A 587 -1.77 -24.96 4.68
N ASN A 588 -2.96 -25.52 4.42
CA ASN A 588 -4.17 -25.12 5.12
C ASN A 588 -4.14 -25.50 6.61
N VAL A 589 -3.50 -26.62 6.98
CA VAL A 589 -3.25 -27.02 8.37
C VAL A 589 -2.32 -26.01 9.05
N VAL A 590 -1.16 -25.71 8.45
CA VAL A 590 -0.22 -24.68 8.97
C VAL A 590 -0.93 -23.34 9.15
N LYS A 591 -1.88 -23.02 8.28
CA LYS A 591 -2.63 -21.76 8.30
C LYS A 591 -3.91 -21.77 9.09
N PHE A 592 -4.32 -22.90 9.67
CA PHE A 592 -5.60 -23.06 10.34
C PHE A 592 -6.77 -22.54 9.47
N ARG A 593 -6.75 -22.88 8.18
CA ARG A 593 -7.70 -22.43 7.16
C ARG A 593 -8.78 -23.48 6.90
N GLU A 594 -9.89 -23.03 6.32
CA GLU A 594 -10.94 -23.91 5.83
C GLU A 594 -10.39 -24.83 4.71
N TRP A 595 -10.87 -26.07 4.64
CA TRP A 595 -10.33 -27.10 3.73
C TRP A 595 -10.42 -26.69 2.24
N TRP A 596 -11.41 -25.88 1.89
CA TRP A 596 -11.68 -25.41 0.53
C TRP A 596 -10.85 -24.18 0.12
N ARG A 597 -10.03 -23.61 1.02
CA ARG A 597 -9.22 -22.44 0.68
C ARG A 597 -8.15 -22.81 -0.35
N PRO A 598 -8.10 -22.13 -1.50
CA PRO A 598 -7.10 -22.43 -2.51
C PRO A 598 -5.71 -21.94 -2.08
N CYS A 599 -4.69 -22.63 -2.59
CA CYS A 599 -3.31 -22.17 -2.55
C CYS A 599 -2.98 -21.43 -3.85
N ALA A 600 -2.23 -20.33 -3.75
CA ALA A 600 -1.84 -19.54 -4.91
C ALA A 600 -0.50 -20.06 -5.46
N PRO A 601 -0.39 -20.35 -6.76
CA PRO A 601 0.89 -20.67 -7.37
C PRO A 601 1.74 -19.41 -7.57
N VAL A 602 3.04 -19.55 -7.46
CA VAL A 602 4.04 -18.62 -8.01
C VAL A 602 4.79 -19.35 -9.12
N VAL A 603 4.88 -18.71 -10.29
CA VAL A 603 5.30 -19.34 -11.55
C VAL A 603 6.32 -18.46 -12.27
N ALA A 604 7.41 -19.05 -12.73
CA ALA A 604 8.36 -18.31 -13.58
C ALA A 604 7.71 -18.01 -14.93
N VAL A 605 7.96 -16.83 -15.49
CA VAL A 605 7.34 -16.38 -16.75
C VAL A 605 7.54 -17.36 -17.90
N GLU A 606 8.67 -18.08 -17.92
CA GLU A 606 9.03 -19.10 -18.91
C GLU A 606 8.10 -20.32 -18.90
N ASP A 607 7.52 -20.66 -17.75
CA ASP A 607 6.60 -21.79 -17.60
C ASP A 607 5.13 -21.37 -17.61
N ALA A 608 4.84 -20.06 -17.60
CA ALA A 608 3.48 -19.56 -17.43
C ALA A 608 2.49 -20.08 -18.48
N LEU A 609 2.87 -20.14 -19.77
CA LEU A 609 2.03 -20.72 -20.85
C LEU A 609 1.94 -22.25 -20.84
N ARG A 610 2.85 -22.92 -20.13
CA ARG A 610 2.73 -24.37 -19.89
C ARG A 610 1.68 -24.64 -18.82
N VAL A 611 1.59 -23.74 -17.83
CA VAL A 611 0.66 -23.86 -16.69
C VAL A 611 -0.73 -23.34 -17.04
N PHE A 612 -0.84 -22.21 -17.73
CA PHE A 612 -2.11 -21.50 -17.98
C PHE A 612 -2.47 -21.43 -19.46
N THR A 613 -3.78 -21.36 -19.75
CA THR A 613 -4.30 -21.27 -21.13
C THR A 613 -4.04 -19.91 -21.79
N THR A 614 -3.75 -18.89 -20.99
CA THR A 614 -3.35 -17.55 -21.41
C THR A 614 -2.08 -17.17 -20.67
N LEU A 615 -1.21 -16.35 -21.26
CA LEU A 615 -0.04 -15.85 -20.56
C LEU A 615 -0.53 -14.84 -19.51
N PRO A 616 -0.57 -15.18 -18.22
CA PRO A 616 -1.04 -14.23 -17.22
C PRO A 616 0.09 -13.25 -16.95
N ARG A 617 -0.14 -11.95 -17.09
CA ARG A 617 0.73 -10.95 -16.48
C ARG A 617 0.16 -10.59 -15.11
N SER A 618 0.43 -11.43 -14.11
CA SER A 618 -0.12 -11.32 -12.76
C SER A 618 1.00 -11.27 -11.71
N PRO A 619 1.83 -10.21 -11.67
CA PRO A 619 2.90 -10.11 -10.68
C PRO A 619 2.39 -9.98 -9.24
N TYR A 620 1.12 -9.61 -9.04
CA TYR A 620 0.54 -9.32 -7.72
C TYR A 620 -0.58 -10.27 -7.31
N MET A 621 -0.76 -11.38 -8.05
CA MET A 621 -1.84 -12.34 -7.81
C MET A 621 -3.26 -11.74 -7.89
N SER A 622 -3.48 -10.91 -8.92
CA SER A 622 -4.72 -10.13 -9.13
C SER A 622 -5.68 -10.74 -10.16
N PHE A 623 -5.33 -11.90 -10.73
CA PHE A 623 -6.09 -12.59 -11.77
C PHE A 623 -6.28 -14.08 -11.46
N ALA A 624 -7.25 -14.71 -12.13
CA ALA A 624 -7.66 -16.10 -11.99
C ALA A 624 -7.77 -16.81 -13.37
N PRO A 625 -6.67 -16.94 -14.14
CA PRO A 625 -6.66 -17.66 -15.41
C PRO A 625 -6.94 -19.17 -15.22
N LYS A 626 -7.44 -19.80 -16.28
CA LYS A 626 -7.60 -21.27 -16.34
C LYS A 626 -6.26 -21.96 -16.57
N LEU A 627 -6.09 -23.12 -15.94
CA LEU A 627 -4.93 -23.97 -16.19
C LEU A 627 -5.09 -24.78 -17.48
N THR A 628 -3.96 -25.18 -18.08
CA THR A 628 -3.97 -26.21 -19.11
C THR A 628 -4.37 -27.57 -18.51
N ALA A 629 -4.95 -28.46 -19.31
CA ALA A 629 -5.33 -29.79 -18.83
C ALA A 629 -4.11 -30.58 -18.29
N ALA A 630 -2.96 -30.44 -18.94
CA ALA A 630 -1.71 -31.09 -18.51
C ALA A 630 -1.22 -30.56 -17.16
N ALA A 631 -1.27 -29.24 -16.95
CA ALA A 631 -0.88 -28.64 -15.67
C ALA A 631 -1.86 -28.97 -14.56
N ALA A 632 -3.17 -28.95 -14.84
CA ALA A 632 -4.19 -29.33 -13.86
C ALA A 632 -4.03 -30.77 -13.38
N ALA A 633 -3.64 -31.69 -14.27
CA ALA A 633 -3.36 -33.08 -13.90
C ALA A 633 -2.04 -33.23 -13.13
N ALA A 634 -1.00 -32.47 -13.49
CA ALA A 634 0.32 -32.58 -12.89
C ALA A 634 0.46 -31.84 -11.55
N LEU A 635 -0.33 -30.78 -11.33
CA LEU A 635 -0.22 -29.86 -10.20
C LEU A 635 -1.60 -29.64 -9.53
N PRO A 636 -2.28 -30.70 -9.06
CA PRO A 636 -3.67 -30.63 -8.59
C PRO A 636 -3.86 -29.66 -7.40
N ASP A 637 -2.82 -29.46 -6.59
CA ASP A 637 -2.89 -28.70 -5.34
C ASP A 637 -2.89 -27.17 -5.53
N ILE A 638 -2.62 -26.69 -6.74
CA ILE A 638 -2.76 -25.26 -7.10
C ILE A 638 -4.07 -24.96 -7.83
N VAL A 639 -4.88 -25.98 -8.16
CA VAL A 639 -6.11 -25.82 -8.94
C VAL A 639 -7.28 -25.47 -8.02
N HIS A 640 -8.01 -24.43 -8.38
CA HIS A 640 -9.30 -24.09 -7.80
C HIS A 640 -10.39 -25.06 -8.30
N PHE A 641 -11.54 -25.10 -7.62
CA PHE A 641 -12.66 -25.98 -7.98
C PHE A 641 -13.23 -25.72 -9.39
N ASP A 642 -13.08 -24.51 -9.92
CA ASP A 642 -13.51 -24.10 -11.26
C ASP A 642 -12.43 -24.28 -12.34
N GLY A 643 -11.29 -24.89 -11.99
CA GLY A 643 -10.15 -25.10 -12.90
C GLY A 643 -9.24 -23.89 -13.09
N THR A 644 -9.46 -22.79 -12.35
CA THR A 644 -8.57 -21.63 -12.34
C THR A 644 -7.47 -21.77 -11.27
N ALA A 645 -6.50 -20.84 -11.27
CA ALA A 645 -5.70 -20.56 -10.08
C ALA A 645 -5.39 -19.06 -10.04
N ARG A 646 -4.92 -18.57 -8.89
CA ARG A 646 -4.55 -17.16 -8.70
C ARG A 646 -3.02 -16.97 -8.71
N PRO A 647 -2.35 -16.91 -9.88
CA PRO A 647 -0.90 -16.96 -9.96
C PRO A 647 -0.23 -15.64 -9.61
N GLN A 648 0.95 -15.75 -9.01
CA GLN A 648 2.02 -14.77 -9.15
C GLN A 648 2.91 -15.18 -10.32
N THR A 649 2.99 -14.40 -11.39
CA THR A 649 3.97 -14.61 -12.45
C THR A 649 5.21 -13.77 -12.20
N VAL A 650 6.38 -14.39 -12.24
CA VAL A 650 7.65 -13.75 -11.87
C VAL A 650 8.59 -13.74 -13.07
N ALA A 651 8.96 -12.55 -13.52
CA ALA A 651 10.08 -12.33 -14.43
C ALA A 651 11.36 -11.96 -13.64
N PRO A 652 12.55 -12.07 -14.25
CA PRO A 652 13.81 -11.64 -13.62
C PRO A 652 13.79 -10.19 -13.12
N THR A 653 13.05 -9.32 -13.82
CA THR A 653 12.90 -7.89 -13.48
C THR A 653 11.95 -7.65 -12.31
N ASP A 654 11.09 -8.62 -11.96
CA ASP A 654 10.14 -8.49 -10.87
C ASP A 654 10.81 -8.86 -9.54
N ASP A 655 11.41 -10.04 -9.47
CA ASP A 655 12.21 -10.49 -8.34
C ASP A 655 13.23 -11.54 -8.81
N ALA A 656 14.48 -11.11 -8.98
CA ALA A 656 15.54 -11.95 -9.52
C ALA A 656 15.83 -13.19 -8.66
N TRP A 657 15.74 -13.08 -7.33
CA TRP A 657 16.00 -14.21 -6.44
C TRP A 657 14.89 -15.25 -6.54
N LEU A 658 13.62 -14.81 -6.49
CA LEU A 658 12.49 -15.72 -6.60
C LEU A 658 12.43 -16.38 -7.98
N HIS A 659 12.76 -15.63 -9.03
CA HIS A 659 12.88 -16.16 -10.39
C HIS A 659 13.94 -17.27 -10.49
N LYS A 660 15.17 -17.02 -10.00
CA LYS A 660 16.23 -18.04 -9.96
C LYS A 660 15.82 -19.25 -9.13
N LEU A 661 15.18 -19.05 -7.97
CA LEU A 661 14.67 -20.14 -7.13
C LEU A 661 13.66 -21.01 -7.89
N LEU A 662 12.72 -20.41 -8.62
CA LEU A 662 11.75 -21.16 -9.43
C LEU A 662 12.43 -22.00 -10.51
N LEU A 663 13.48 -21.48 -11.15
CA LEU A 663 14.26 -22.25 -12.13
C LEU A 663 15.07 -23.38 -11.47
N ALA A 664 15.64 -23.16 -10.30
CA ALA A 664 16.33 -24.18 -9.53
C ALA A 664 15.37 -25.30 -9.07
N VAL A 665 14.15 -24.94 -8.68
CA VAL A 665 13.07 -25.89 -8.38
C VAL A 665 12.66 -26.67 -9.63
N LYS A 666 12.53 -26.00 -10.79
CA LYS A 666 12.23 -26.67 -12.06
C LYS A 666 13.24 -27.75 -12.41
N ALA A 667 14.52 -27.52 -12.15
CA ALA A 667 15.57 -28.51 -12.39
C ALA A 667 15.36 -29.81 -11.58
N ARG A 668 14.66 -29.73 -10.44
CA ARG A 668 14.40 -30.86 -9.52
C ARG A 668 13.02 -31.49 -9.72
N THR A 669 12.00 -30.69 -10.02
CA THR A 669 10.60 -31.13 -10.05
C THR A 669 10.02 -31.23 -11.47
N GLY A 670 10.71 -30.65 -12.46
CA GLY A 670 10.21 -30.48 -13.81
C GLY A 670 9.26 -29.29 -13.99
N TRP A 671 8.95 -28.51 -12.94
CA TRP A 671 8.06 -27.35 -12.97
C TRP A 671 8.63 -26.14 -12.22
N ALA A 672 8.70 -24.98 -12.88
CA ALA A 672 9.05 -23.70 -12.24
C ALA A 672 7.84 -23.13 -11.49
N VAL A 673 7.29 -23.92 -10.57
CA VAL A 673 6.07 -23.63 -9.83
C VAL A 673 6.27 -23.97 -8.36
N LEU A 674 5.91 -23.03 -7.49
CA LEU A 674 5.78 -23.23 -6.06
C LEU A 674 4.38 -22.81 -5.62
N ILE A 675 3.90 -23.33 -4.49
CA ILE A 675 2.85 -22.70 -3.71
C ILE A 675 3.47 -21.52 -2.96
N ASN A 676 2.81 -20.36 -3.01
CA ASN A 676 3.15 -19.19 -2.21
C ASN A 676 1.94 -18.78 -1.37
N THR A 677 2.11 -18.74 -0.05
CA THR A 677 1.14 -18.12 0.85
C THR A 677 1.79 -17.15 1.84
N SER A 678 0.98 -16.28 2.44
CA SER A 678 1.44 -15.30 3.42
C SER A 678 2.24 -15.94 4.53
N PHE A 679 3.34 -15.35 4.98
CA PHE A 679 4.05 -15.80 6.18
C PHE A 679 3.47 -15.04 7.39
N ASN A 680 2.66 -15.74 8.18
CA ASN A 680 1.91 -15.16 9.30
C ASN A 680 1.34 -16.24 10.21
N ALA A 681 1.19 -15.91 11.49
CA ALA A 681 0.46 -16.70 12.46
C ALA A 681 -1.06 -16.59 12.27
N ARG A 682 -1.82 -17.49 12.91
CA ARG A 682 -3.28 -17.50 12.83
C ARG A 682 -3.86 -16.17 13.33
N GLY A 683 -4.69 -15.54 12.50
CA GLY A 683 -5.37 -14.29 12.85
C GLY A 683 -4.48 -13.04 12.80
N LYS A 684 -3.18 -13.17 12.53
CA LYS A 684 -2.22 -12.08 12.42
C LYS A 684 -2.02 -11.64 10.97
N PRO A 685 -1.61 -10.37 10.72
CA PRO A 685 -1.24 -9.90 9.39
C PRO A 685 0.07 -10.54 8.91
N ILE A 686 0.52 -10.21 7.69
CA ILE A 686 1.84 -10.65 7.19
C ILE A 686 2.90 -10.15 8.19
N LEU A 687 3.73 -11.07 8.68
CA LEU A 687 4.75 -10.73 9.68
C LEU A 687 5.79 -9.77 9.11
N ASN A 688 6.40 -8.97 9.97
CA ASN A 688 7.54 -8.15 9.57
C ASN A 688 8.65 -8.04 10.62
N THR A 689 8.73 -9.02 11.52
CA THR A 689 9.84 -9.18 12.46
C THR A 689 10.48 -10.56 12.36
N ALA A 690 11.80 -10.63 12.59
CA ALA A 690 12.54 -11.88 12.71
C ALA A 690 12.02 -12.72 13.88
N ARG A 691 11.68 -12.05 15.00
CA ARG A 691 11.06 -12.67 16.17
C ARG A 691 9.77 -13.43 15.82
N GLU A 692 8.86 -12.84 15.05
CA GLU A 692 7.62 -13.51 14.61
C GLU A 692 7.90 -14.71 13.70
N ALA A 693 8.85 -14.58 12.78
CA ALA A 693 9.20 -15.65 11.84
C ALA A 693 9.81 -16.86 12.56
N LEU A 694 10.72 -16.62 13.52
CA LEU A 694 11.31 -17.66 14.38
C LEU A 694 10.26 -18.29 15.31
N ALA A 695 9.34 -17.49 15.86
CA ALA A 695 8.23 -18.02 16.64
C ALA A 695 7.37 -18.99 15.81
N LEU A 696 7.07 -18.65 14.55
CA LEU A 696 6.31 -19.55 13.69
C LEU A 696 7.08 -20.82 13.32
N LEU A 697 8.41 -20.74 13.15
CA LEU A 697 9.25 -21.91 12.98
C LEU A 697 9.15 -22.84 14.21
N ARG A 698 9.31 -22.30 15.43
CA ARG A 698 9.15 -23.08 16.65
C ARG A 698 7.78 -23.75 16.74
N ASP A 699 6.72 -22.97 16.52
CA ASP A 699 5.35 -23.37 16.84
C ASP A 699 4.67 -24.19 15.72
N SER A 700 5.27 -24.29 14.53
CA SER A 700 4.72 -25.04 13.39
C SER A 700 5.55 -26.29 13.07
N PRO A 701 5.11 -27.50 13.48
CA PRO A 701 5.85 -28.75 13.23
C PRO A 701 6.06 -29.08 11.75
N ALA A 702 5.23 -28.53 10.87
CA ALA A 702 5.33 -28.77 9.43
C ALA A 702 6.40 -27.89 8.75
N MET A 703 6.88 -26.85 9.42
CA MET A 703 7.97 -26.00 8.93
C MET A 703 9.32 -26.57 9.36
N SER A 704 10.29 -26.59 8.45
CA SER A 704 11.64 -27.10 8.70
C SER A 704 12.73 -26.02 8.63
N ALA A 705 12.46 -24.87 8.03
CA ALA A 705 13.42 -23.77 7.96
C ALA A 705 12.78 -22.39 7.79
N VAL A 706 13.56 -21.36 8.15
CA VAL A 706 13.31 -19.95 7.80
C VAL A 706 14.56 -19.33 7.19
N VAL A 707 14.36 -18.57 6.11
CA VAL A 707 15.41 -17.82 5.40
C VAL A 707 15.30 -16.33 5.72
N PHE A 708 16.40 -15.75 6.18
CA PHE A 708 16.58 -14.31 6.41
C PHE A 708 17.73 -13.77 5.57
N ASP A 709 17.43 -13.15 4.44
CA ASP A 709 18.39 -12.71 3.42
C ASP A 709 19.46 -13.76 3.08
N ASP A 710 20.66 -13.72 3.70
CA ASP A 710 21.79 -14.65 3.52
C ASP A 710 21.95 -15.67 4.67
N ARG A 711 21.00 -15.73 5.60
CA ARG A 711 20.92 -16.70 6.70
C ARG A 711 19.82 -17.73 6.47
N VAL A 712 20.10 -18.97 6.85
CA VAL A 712 19.10 -20.05 6.94
C VAL A 712 19.13 -20.62 8.35
N VAL A 713 17.99 -20.63 9.02
CA VAL A 713 17.78 -21.28 10.32
C VAL A 713 16.96 -22.54 10.09
N GLU A 714 17.53 -23.69 10.36
CA GLU A 714 16.98 -25.01 10.02
C GLU A 714 16.78 -25.85 11.29
N LEU A 715 15.72 -26.65 11.28
CA LEU A 715 15.46 -27.72 12.23
C LEU A 715 15.59 -29.05 11.48
N PRO A 716 16.81 -29.58 11.31
CA PRO A 716 17.10 -30.66 10.36
C PRO A 716 16.46 -32.00 10.72
N ASP A 717 16.08 -32.18 11.99
CA ASP A 717 15.49 -33.43 12.48
C ASP A 717 13.97 -33.49 12.28
N ARG A 718 13.35 -32.39 11.80
CA ARG A 718 11.91 -32.38 11.52
C ARG A 718 11.58 -33.19 10.26
N PRO A 719 10.48 -33.96 10.28
CA PRO A 719 10.03 -34.65 9.09
C PRO A 719 9.65 -33.62 8.03
N GLN A 720 10.01 -33.91 6.78
CA GLN A 720 9.57 -33.07 5.67
C GLN A 720 8.07 -33.30 5.49
N ALA A 721 7.27 -32.24 5.70
CA ALA A 721 5.81 -32.33 5.76
C ALA A 721 5.17 -32.96 4.51
N LEU A 722 5.88 -32.90 3.37
CA LEU A 722 5.43 -33.42 2.08
C LEU A 722 6.29 -34.59 1.58
N ALA A 723 7.16 -35.17 2.42
CA ALA A 723 7.88 -36.40 2.08
C ALA A 723 7.04 -37.63 2.40
N GLY A 724 6.42 -38.22 1.37
CA GLY A 724 5.60 -39.42 1.46
C GLY A 724 5.19 -39.91 0.07
N ASP A 725 4.83 -41.19 -0.03
CA ASP A 725 4.46 -41.84 -1.30
C ASP A 725 3.34 -41.06 -2.02
N ARG A 726 3.48 -40.90 -3.34
CA ARG A 726 2.61 -40.07 -4.20
C ARG A 726 1.20 -40.66 -4.38
N SER A 727 0.81 -41.59 -3.51
CA SER A 727 -0.37 -42.45 -3.60
C SER A 727 -1.50 -42.07 -2.65
N CYS A 728 -1.32 -41.13 -1.71
CA CYS A 728 -2.39 -40.70 -0.80
C CYS A 728 -3.34 -39.69 -1.48
N ALA A 729 -4.09 -40.15 -2.47
CA ALA A 729 -5.16 -39.41 -3.13
C ALA A 729 -6.56 -39.68 -2.52
N ASP A 730 -6.66 -40.59 -1.54
CA ASP A 730 -7.94 -41.22 -1.18
C ASP A 730 -8.76 -40.48 -0.10
N ASP A 731 -8.24 -39.43 0.55
CA ASP A 731 -8.96 -38.68 1.61
C ASP A 731 -9.43 -37.27 1.19
N VAL A 732 -9.39 -36.93 -0.10
CA VAL A 732 -10.09 -35.74 -0.61
C VAL A 732 -11.54 -36.13 -0.87
N PRO A 733 -12.56 -35.50 -0.25
CA PRO A 733 -13.95 -35.75 -0.61
C PRO A 733 -14.10 -35.48 -2.11
N ALA A 734 -14.48 -36.52 -2.86
CA ALA A 734 -14.60 -36.47 -4.30
C ALA A 734 -15.42 -35.23 -4.70
N ALA A 735 -14.81 -34.35 -5.52
CA ALA A 735 -15.59 -33.40 -6.28
C ALA A 735 -16.67 -34.19 -7.04
N SER A 736 -17.92 -33.75 -6.94
CA SER A 736 -19.06 -34.42 -7.54
C SER A 736 -18.79 -34.81 -9.00
N PRO A 737 -18.99 -36.07 -9.40
CA PRO A 737 -18.78 -36.47 -10.78
C PRO A 737 -20.00 -36.10 -11.61
N SER A 738 -19.91 -35.10 -12.49
CA SER A 738 -20.50 -35.13 -13.85
C SER A 738 -20.34 -33.81 -14.63
N LEU A 739 -19.22 -33.69 -15.34
CA LEU A 739 -19.20 -33.04 -16.65
C LEU A 739 -18.75 -34.09 -17.66
N ARG A 740 -19.61 -35.09 -17.91
CA ARG A 740 -19.54 -35.86 -19.16
C ARG A 740 -20.56 -35.25 -20.09
N GLY A 741 -20.05 -34.55 -21.11
CA GLY A 741 -20.85 -34.01 -22.19
C GLY A 741 -21.63 -35.14 -22.86
N THR A 742 -22.95 -34.95 -22.93
CA THR A 742 -23.79 -35.64 -23.90
C THR A 742 -23.71 -34.87 -25.21
N THR A 743 -22.86 -35.37 -26.11
CA THR A 743 -22.92 -35.06 -27.54
C THR A 743 -24.23 -35.59 -28.12
N ASN A 744 -25.00 -34.70 -28.75
CA ASN A 744 -26.06 -34.89 -29.75
C ASN A 744 -26.74 -36.26 -29.92
N LYS A 745 -28.06 -36.26 -29.75
CA LYS A 745 -29.01 -36.54 -30.84
C LYS A 745 -30.28 -35.73 -30.67
#